data_AF-W3VJZ0-F1
#
_entry.id   AF-W3VJZ0-F1
#
_cell.length_a   1.000
_cell.length_b   1.000
_cell.length_c   1.000
_cell.angle_alpha   90.00
_cell.angle_beta   90.00
_cell.angle_gamma   90.00
#
_symmetry.space_group_name_H-M   'P 1'
#
loop_
_entity.id
_entity.type
_entity.pdbx_description
1 polymer ?
#
loop_
_entity_poly.entity_id
_entity_poly.type
_entity_poly.pdbx_seq_one_letter_code
_entity_poly.pdbx_strand_id
1 'polypeptide(L)'
;MSYRHPTGPIWRALIGSSRAMRPAWTIQASALRHASTSKWREQHKHGIDKGADRETPVASSSDKAETSMEDGPSSPSAQKPRKLPPLVPGRGVSDDFINEARRDMQMRKMVYDEADFKWLREARSQIYTMNLKHTELATEHKALTTELNRTFQLAAAAVKKPKQKKGKKSQSAANKEEDANEGATSESAPASAEDEDPAKKMMEEAQEKTRQLRDRAKQVKAELVVITKQLEELRERSLQIRLSWPNNCHPDVPIGPEENAVVVSVKDPLNLLPTQFDAMKESWNKSAIQIKDFPSGPPPNPKREHLTVAQYARHAEVDTMSGLLATGSSWPYLLGNLSMLEHALTQYAMSKVVKKGFLAVSPPDVVRADLADRCGFRPRDEKARQTYFIEGVPRKKLQKEASAKQADEEASNASGELCLAATAEIPLAGLLAGRLFERFSKVRTTSSAKSHRSLIEGTYLPIKLAALGHAFRAEAGARGSDTRGLYRVHQFSKVEMFVVTKGFQNRSDEMLEELRDIQEEVISGLGLPYRVLDMPTEELGASAYRKYDIEVWMPGRGSWGEVSSASNCTAYQALRLGIRQKRGPPASSATSADDPADRASDEASDKASDSSLDKASPQPPSEGASYPLHTLNATAAAIPRLIVAILENHGLDKGKLVLPDTLKPFWLAGEHDRNVTWRYTGKLKGPPRSRLQRALMRVRSIARKNGTDAPTMMASFLILHELTALVPLVVLFYVFGALGVGTAVLQWLLGDADPSAEDESMGARLRSWARRKEERFERYCRRKGYLGFEKQDAETIEQAQDVGDTSRVAASFANMVAAYILVKALIPLRIGASVALAAPFSRTVLEPLKGVTRRIFRRRATPTRA
;
A
#
# COMPACT_ATOMS: atom_id res chain seq x y z
N MET A 1 -49.46 22.93 -6.76
CA MET A 1 -50.57 21.94 -6.72
C MET A 1 -50.20 20.82 -5.75
N SER A 2 -51.19 20.45 -4.93
CA SER A 2 -51.25 19.53 -3.78
C SER A 2 -50.34 18.27 -3.72
N TYR A 3 -49.72 18.10 -2.53
CA TYR A 3 -49.47 16.90 -1.71
C TYR A 3 -49.71 15.47 -2.26
N ARG A 4 -48.76 14.56 -1.96
CA ARG A 4 -48.90 13.47 -0.93
C ARG A 4 -47.61 12.62 -0.79
N HIS A 5 -47.08 12.54 0.45
CA HIS A 5 -46.13 11.51 0.91
C HIS A 5 -46.88 10.50 1.80
N PRO A 6 -46.60 9.19 1.75
CA PRO A 6 -46.98 8.26 2.81
C PRO A 6 -45.81 8.05 3.78
N THR A 7 -46.06 8.32 5.06
CA THR A 7 -45.22 7.91 6.18
C THR A 7 -45.89 6.74 6.89
N GLY A 8 -45.14 5.68 7.18
CA GLY A 8 -45.56 4.53 7.98
C GLY A 8 -44.93 4.57 9.39
N PRO A 9 -45.59 4.06 10.45
CA PRO A 9 -45.24 4.33 11.84
C PRO A 9 -44.48 3.16 12.48
N ILE A 10 -43.14 3.10 12.33
CA ILE A 10 -42.28 2.14 13.09
C ILE A 10 -41.01 2.81 13.68
N TRP A 11 -40.71 4.07 13.36
CA TRP A 11 -39.43 4.71 13.73
C TRP A 11 -39.47 5.73 14.89
N ARG A 12 -40.52 5.74 15.72
CA ARG A 12 -40.68 6.72 16.83
C ARG A 12 -40.22 6.25 18.22
N ALA A 13 -39.47 5.15 18.35
CA ALA A 13 -39.14 4.59 19.67
C ALA A 13 -37.66 4.62 20.09
N LEU A 14 -36.74 5.25 19.34
CA LEU A 14 -35.29 5.16 19.64
C LEU A 14 -34.51 6.48 19.64
N ILE A 15 -35.15 7.62 19.94
CA ILE A 15 -34.41 8.86 20.21
C ILE A 15 -34.91 9.46 21.53
N GLY A 16 -34.23 9.07 22.61
CA GLY A 16 -34.27 9.74 23.90
C GLY A 16 -33.63 11.12 23.80
N SER A 17 -34.34 12.08 24.37
CA SER A 17 -34.11 13.51 24.40
C SER A 17 -32.82 13.95 25.10
N SER A 18 -32.13 14.94 24.53
CA SER A 18 -31.56 16.04 25.33
C SER A 18 -31.46 17.34 24.53
N ARG A 19 -32.37 18.26 24.90
CA ARG A 19 -32.36 19.74 24.85
C ARG A 19 -31.87 20.47 23.60
N ALA A 20 -32.86 21.04 22.95
CA ALA A 20 -32.81 22.13 22.00
C ALA A 20 -32.41 23.47 22.65
N MET A 21 -31.66 24.28 21.90
CA MET A 21 -31.74 25.74 21.93
C MET A 21 -31.91 26.18 20.47
N ARG A 22 -33.05 26.82 20.18
CA ARG A 22 -33.43 27.26 18.82
C ARG A 22 -32.74 28.59 18.49
N PRO A 23 -32.44 28.88 17.20
CA PRO A 23 -32.03 30.19 16.75
C PRO A 23 -33.27 31.05 16.46
N ALA A 24 -33.25 32.31 16.91
CA ALA A 24 -34.19 33.34 16.48
C ALA A 24 -33.42 34.40 15.69
N TRP A 25 -33.80 34.58 14.44
CA TRP A 25 -33.40 35.69 13.59
C TRP A 25 -34.37 36.85 13.80
N THR A 26 -33.89 38.04 14.15
CA THR A 26 -34.45 39.29 13.61
C THR A 26 -33.41 40.43 13.60
N ILE A 27 -33.18 40.88 12.39
CA ILE A 27 -32.60 42.11 11.85
C ILE A 27 -32.58 43.32 12.80
N GLN A 28 -31.39 43.94 12.93
CA GLN A 28 -31.30 45.40 13.08
C GLN A 28 -30.11 45.91 12.26
N ALA A 29 -30.41 46.89 11.41
CA ALA A 29 -29.51 47.50 10.44
C ALA A 29 -28.57 48.51 11.11
N SER A 30 -27.30 48.51 10.70
CA SER A 30 -26.47 49.70 10.74
C SER A 30 -25.55 49.72 9.53
N ALA A 31 -25.84 50.66 8.64
CA ALA A 31 -25.04 51.02 7.48
C ALA A 31 -23.69 51.60 7.91
N LEU A 32 -22.64 51.34 7.12
CA LEU A 32 -21.55 52.29 6.92
C LEU A 32 -20.96 52.06 5.52
N ARG A 33 -21.07 53.10 4.70
CA ARG A 33 -20.61 53.19 3.32
C ARG A 33 -19.16 53.67 3.27
N HIS A 34 -18.51 53.33 2.17
CA HIS A 34 -17.35 53.99 1.56
C HIS A 34 -17.24 55.50 1.82
N ALA A 35 -16.02 55.94 2.10
CA ALA A 35 -15.54 57.26 1.69
C ALA A 35 -14.09 57.14 1.19
N SER A 36 -13.92 57.65 -0.02
CA SER A 36 -12.68 57.87 -0.76
C SER A 36 -12.21 59.31 -0.53
N THR A 37 -10.95 59.58 -0.89
CA THR A 37 -10.32 60.85 -1.25
C THR A 37 -9.57 61.64 -0.17
N SER A 38 -8.27 61.79 -0.40
CA SER A 38 -7.57 63.08 -0.38
C SER A 38 -6.69 63.16 -1.63
N LYS A 39 -6.76 64.29 -2.36
CA LYS A 39 -6.26 64.50 -3.72
C LYS A 39 -5.56 65.87 -3.79
N TRP A 40 -4.62 66.01 -4.74
CA TRP A 40 -3.95 67.23 -5.29
C TRP A 40 -2.75 67.80 -4.49
N ARG A 41 -1.61 68.16 -5.11
CA ARG A 41 -1.42 69.11 -6.24
C ARG A 41 -0.11 68.89 -7.06
N GLU A 42 -0.10 69.39 -8.30
CA GLU A 42 0.94 69.53 -9.35
C GLU A 42 2.33 70.03 -8.84
N GLN A 43 3.49 69.94 -9.52
CA GLN A 43 3.82 70.52 -10.85
C GLN A 43 5.28 70.17 -11.33
N HIS A 44 5.51 70.27 -12.67
CA HIS A 44 6.77 70.28 -13.46
C HIS A 44 7.36 68.92 -13.94
N LYS A 45 7.09 68.48 -15.19
CA LYS A 45 7.73 68.81 -16.51
C LYS A 45 9.21 68.37 -16.55
N HIS A 46 9.64 67.39 -17.37
CA HIS A 46 9.70 67.46 -18.84
C HIS A 46 9.76 66.07 -19.52
N GLY A 47 9.08 65.95 -20.67
CA GLY A 47 9.77 65.73 -21.94
C GLY A 47 10.06 64.30 -22.39
N ILE A 48 9.14 63.78 -23.20
CA ILE A 48 9.23 62.63 -24.09
C ILE A 48 10.34 62.83 -25.15
N ASP A 49 11.06 61.77 -25.53
CA ASP A 49 11.33 61.55 -26.94
C ASP A 49 11.35 60.07 -27.36
N LYS A 50 10.94 59.85 -28.61
CA LYS A 50 10.59 58.58 -29.28
C LYS A 50 11.76 58.04 -30.14
N GLY A 51 11.61 56.78 -30.58
CA GLY A 51 12.24 56.22 -31.80
C GLY A 51 13.12 55.01 -31.52
N ALA A 52 12.74 53.80 -31.97
CA ALA A 52 13.13 53.20 -33.27
C ALA A 52 14.63 52.85 -33.29
N ASP A 53 15.13 51.76 -33.86
CA ASP A 53 14.65 50.56 -34.52
C ASP A 53 15.88 49.62 -34.51
N ARG A 54 15.65 48.32 -34.75
CA ARG A 54 16.55 47.31 -35.35
C ARG A 54 18.09 47.48 -35.28
N GLU A 55 18.77 46.41 -34.84
CA GLU A 55 19.59 45.51 -35.69
C GLU A 55 20.44 44.53 -34.84
N THR A 56 20.42 43.25 -35.23
CA THR A 56 21.41 42.23 -34.86
C THR A 56 22.77 42.55 -35.50
N PRO A 57 23.92 42.16 -34.92
CA PRO A 57 24.59 40.93 -35.42
C PRO A 57 25.45 40.19 -34.35
N VAL A 58 25.50 38.85 -34.42
CA VAL A 58 26.65 38.00 -34.85
C VAL A 58 27.80 37.83 -33.84
N ALA A 59 28.18 36.56 -33.72
CA ALA A 59 29.23 35.92 -32.93
C ALA A 59 30.64 36.54 -33.00
N SER A 60 31.41 36.33 -31.93
CA SER A 60 32.82 36.00 -32.03
C SER A 60 33.33 35.22 -30.81
N SER A 61 34.06 34.16 -31.13
CA SER A 61 34.97 33.39 -30.30
C SER A 61 36.18 34.22 -29.84
N SER A 62 36.80 33.87 -28.72
CA SER A 62 38.25 33.58 -28.67
C SER A 62 38.73 33.21 -27.27
N ASP A 63 39.64 32.25 -27.29
CA ASP A 63 40.49 31.77 -26.20
C ASP A 63 41.33 32.86 -25.54
N LYS A 64 41.69 32.66 -24.26
CA LYS A 64 43.08 32.49 -23.80
C LYS A 64 43.19 32.38 -22.27
N ALA A 65 43.67 31.22 -21.84
CA ALA A 65 44.96 30.98 -21.17
C ALA A 65 45.36 31.77 -19.90
N GLU A 66 45.79 30.97 -18.90
CA GLU A 66 46.89 31.19 -17.94
C GLU A 66 46.61 32.18 -16.78
N THR A 67 47.06 32.01 -15.53
CA THR A 67 48.00 31.09 -14.86
C THR A 67 47.91 31.32 -13.33
N SER A 68 48.31 30.31 -12.54
CA SER A 68 49.00 30.41 -11.22
C SER A 68 48.24 30.99 -10.02
N MET A 69 48.44 30.63 -8.75
CA MET A 69 49.28 29.67 -8.03
C MET A 69 48.76 29.65 -6.57
N GLU A 70 48.81 28.48 -5.96
CA GLU A 70 49.23 28.18 -4.57
C GLU A 70 48.54 28.75 -3.32
N ASP A 71 48.39 27.80 -2.37
CA ASP A 71 48.41 27.90 -0.91
C ASP A 71 47.09 27.84 -0.13
N GLY A 72 46.76 26.60 0.27
CA GLY A 72 46.10 26.34 1.55
C GLY A 72 47.02 26.71 2.72
N PRO A 73 46.49 26.94 3.93
CA PRO A 73 46.22 25.78 4.78
C PRO A 73 45.09 25.95 5.83
N SER A 74 44.72 24.79 6.39
CA SER A 74 44.39 24.54 7.81
C SER A 74 43.08 25.07 8.42
N SER A 75 42.20 24.12 8.71
CA SER A 75 41.05 24.20 9.63
C SER A 75 41.43 24.35 11.11
N PRO A 76 40.53 24.92 11.93
CA PRO A 76 40.24 24.36 13.27
C PRO A 76 38.72 24.35 13.56
N SER A 77 38.10 23.19 13.81
CA SER A 77 37.91 22.48 15.09
C SER A 77 36.56 22.78 15.79
N ALA A 78 35.58 21.88 15.58
CA ALA A 78 34.25 21.89 16.18
C ALA A 78 34.15 21.07 17.50
N GLN A 79 33.19 21.43 18.37
CA GLN A 79 32.74 20.64 19.54
C GLN A 79 31.31 20.07 19.38
N LYS A 80 30.99 19.05 20.21
CA LYS A 80 30.10 17.89 19.98
C LYS A 80 28.58 18.07 20.20
N PRO A 81 27.72 17.35 19.43
CA PRO A 81 26.27 17.22 19.67
C PRO A 81 25.88 16.07 20.63
N ARG A 82 24.66 16.15 21.19
CA ARG A 82 24.10 15.22 22.19
C ARG A 82 23.63 13.91 21.54
N LYS A 83 23.99 12.79 22.18
CA LYS A 83 24.07 11.42 21.63
C LYS A 83 22.73 10.70 21.41
N LEU A 84 22.61 10.08 20.23
CA LEU A 84 21.74 8.96 19.91
C LEU A 84 22.13 7.70 20.72
N PRO A 85 21.21 6.74 20.97
CA PRO A 85 21.58 5.46 21.52
C PRO A 85 22.55 4.74 20.55
N PRO A 86 23.58 4.05 21.08
CA PRO A 86 24.67 3.52 20.26
C PRO A 86 24.18 2.43 19.30
N LEU A 87 24.68 2.50 18.07
CA LEU A 87 24.86 1.31 17.23
C LEU A 87 25.83 0.36 17.93
N VAL A 88 25.57 -0.94 17.81
CA VAL A 88 26.40 -2.00 18.43
C VAL A 88 27.88 -1.77 18.08
N PRO A 89 28.78 -1.57 19.06
CA PRO A 89 30.20 -1.33 18.80
C PRO A 89 30.88 -2.61 18.30
N GLY A 90 31.81 -2.47 17.34
CA GLY A 90 32.94 -3.41 17.23
C GLY A 90 33.15 -4.19 15.92
N ARG A 91 32.25 -4.11 14.93
CA ARG A 91 32.57 -4.61 13.58
C ARG A 91 32.61 -3.45 12.62
N GLY A 92 33.80 -3.13 12.10
CA GLY A 92 33.85 -2.39 10.85
C GLY A 92 33.07 -3.18 9.78
N VAL A 93 32.61 -2.47 8.76
CA VAL A 93 31.75 -3.02 7.71
C VAL A 93 32.45 -4.22 7.06
N SER A 94 31.80 -5.38 6.94
CA SER A 94 32.43 -6.55 6.32
C SER A 94 32.76 -6.28 4.85
N ASP A 95 33.83 -6.90 4.33
CA ASP A 95 34.16 -6.76 2.92
C ASP A 95 33.04 -7.29 2.03
N ASP A 96 32.30 -8.29 2.50
CA ASP A 96 31.10 -8.81 1.82
C ASP A 96 30.04 -7.72 1.65
N PHE A 97 29.79 -6.93 2.70
CA PHE A 97 28.81 -5.84 2.64
C PHE A 97 29.29 -4.69 1.73
N ILE A 98 30.59 -4.40 1.72
CA ILE A 98 31.20 -3.44 0.79
C ILE A 98 31.06 -3.93 -0.66
N ASN A 99 31.32 -5.21 -0.91
CA ASN A 99 31.23 -5.82 -2.23
C ASN A 99 29.77 -5.97 -2.71
N GLU A 100 28.83 -6.23 -1.81
CA GLU A 100 27.39 -6.22 -2.09
C GLU A 100 26.92 -4.83 -2.51
N ALA A 101 27.23 -3.79 -1.73
CA ALA A 101 26.88 -2.41 -2.08
C ALA A 101 27.48 -1.98 -3.43
N ARG A 102 28.73 -2.36 -3.71
CA ARG A 102 29.38 -2.10 -5.01
C ARG A 102 28.63 -2.78 -6.15
N ARG A 103 28.22 -4.05 -5.98
CA ARG A 103 27.42 -4.77 -6.99
C ARG A 103 26.08 -4.07 -7.22
N ASP A 104 25.35 -3.71 -6.17
CA ASP A 104 24.06 -3.03 -6.30
C ASP A 104 24.20 -1.68 -7.00
N MET A 105 25.24 -0.89 -6.69
CA MET A 105 25.51 0.36 -7.39
C MET A 105 25.80 0.16 -8.88
N GLN A 106 26.61 -0.85 -9.23
CA GLN A 106 26.92 -1.19 -10.63
C GLN A 106 25.67 -1.60 -11.41
N MET A 107 24.84 -2.47 -10.81
CA MET A 107 23.60 -2.96 -11.41
C MET A 107 22.58 -1.84 -11.66
N ARG A 108 22.61 -0.78 -10.84
CA ARG A 108 21.73 0.40 -10.96
C ARG A 108 22.35 1.55 -11.74
N LYS A 109 23.58 1.40 -12.27
CA LYS A 109 24.40 2.47 -12.88
C LYS A 109 24.46 3.76 -12.03
N MET A 110 24.55 3.62 -10.71
CA MET A 110 24.71 4.77 -9.83
C MET A 110 26.15 5.28 -9.88
N VAL A 111 26.32 6.60 -9.81
CA VAL A 111 27.65 7.22 -9.74
C VAL A 111 28.25 6.93 -8.37
N TYR A 112 29.49 6.42 -8.35
CA TYR A 112 30.24 6.15 -7.14
C TYR A 112 31.75 6.33 -7.38
N ASP A 113 32.51 6.64 -6.32
CA ASP A 113 33.97 6.73 -6.36
C ASP A 113 34.61 5.44 -5.83
N GLU A 114 35.54 4.86 -6.57
CA GLU A 114 36.30 3.69 -6.10
C GLU A 114 37.27 4.02 -4.96
N ALA A 115 37.69 5.28 -4.85
CA ALA A 115 38.50 5.74 -3.73
C ALA A 115 37.74 5.59 -2.40
N ASP A 116 36.42 5.78 -2.39
CA ASP A 116 35.59 5.63 -1.20
C ASP A 116 35.51 4.18 -0.72
N PHE A 117 35.38 3.22 -1.64
CA PHE A 117 35.39 1.79 -1.32
C PHE A 117 36.75 1.33 -0.79
N LYS A 118 37.84 1.80 -1.40
CA LYS A 118 39.21 1.55 -0.89
C LYS A 118 39.40 2.14 0.50
N TRP A 119 38.99 3.40 0.69
CA TRP A 119 39.07 4.09 1.97
C TRP A 119 38.29 3.36 3.06
N LEU A 120 37.08 2.85 2.78
CA LEU A 120 36.29 2.09 3.76
C LEU A 120 36.99 0.79 4.22
N ARG A 121 37.65 0.07 3.32
CA ARG A 121 38.41 -1.15 3.66
C ARG A 121 39.59 -0.81 4.58
N GLU A 122 40.29 0.28 4.31
CA GLU A 122 41.40 0.76 5.15
C GLU A 122 40.89 1.27 6.52
N ALA A 123 39.84 2.09 6.50
CA ALA A 123 39.21 2.68 7.68
C ALA A 123 38.66 1.60 8.62
N ARG A 124 38.20 0.44 8.11
CA ARG A 124 37.77 -0.69 8.95
C ARG A 124 38.88 -1.15 9.91
N SER A 125 40.09 -1.34 9.39
CA SER A 125 41.24 -1.76 10.20
C SER A 125 41.61 -0.67 11.21
N GLN A 126 41.64 0.59 10.75
CA GLN A 126 41.94 1.74 11.61
C GLN A 126 40.91 1.91 12.74
N ILE A 127 39.61 1.78 12.46
CA ILE A 127 38.55 1.87 13.48
C ILE A 127 38.72 0.76 14.51
N TYR A 128 39.07 -0.46 14.09
CA TYR A 128 39.30 -1.57 15.01
C TYR A 128 40.48 -1.30 15.95
N THR A 129 41.64 -0.93 15.40
CA THR A 129 42.85 -0.65 16.20
C THR A 129 42.66 0.54 17.14
N MET A 130 41.98 1.59 16.68
CA MET A 130 41.67 2.76 17.50
C MET A 130 40.65 2.48 18.60
N ASN A 131 39.66 1.62 18.37
CA ASN A 131 38.75 1.19 19.43
C ASN A 131 39.49 0.39 20.50
N LEU A 132 40.40 -0.51 20.11
CA LEU A 132 41.22 -1.27 21.06
C LEU A 132 42.06 -0.32 21.93
N LYS A 133 42.78 0.61 21.30
CA LYS A 133 43.55 1.63 22.01
C LYS A 133 42.68 2.52 22.90
N HIS A 134 41.48 2.90 22.44
CA HIS A 134 40.53 3.65 23.25
C HIS A 134 40.09 2.83 24.47
N THR A 135 39.81 1.53 24.32
CA THR A 135 39.44 0.67 25.46
C THR A 135 40.59 0.54 26.46
N GLU A 136 41.82 0.32 25.99
CA GLU A 136 43.01 0.25 26.84
C GLU A 136 43.21 1.54 27.64
N LEU A 137 43.24 2.70 26.97
CA LEU A 137 43.38 4.00 27.66
C LEU A 137 42.20 4.31 28.58
N ALA A 138 40.98 3.90 28.24
CA ALA A 138 39.82 4.09 29.11
C ALA A 138 39.93 3.22 30.37
N THR A 139 40.41 1.98 30.24
CA THR A 139 40.69 1.13 31.40
C THR A 139 41.84 1.66 32.25
N GLU A 140 42.92 2.15 31.63
CA GLU A 140 44.05 2.77 32.31
C GLU A 140 43.62 4.03 33.07
N HIS A 141 42.87 4.92 32.43
CA HIS A 141 42.33 6.12 33.07
C HIS A 141 41.44 5.77 34.28
N LYS A 142 40.60 4.73 34.15
CA LYS A 142 39.76 4.25 35.25
C LYS A 142 40.60 3.68 36.40
N ALA A 143 41.65 2.91 36.10
CA ALA A 143 42.57 2.37 37.08
C ALA A 143 43.34 3.49 37.82
N LEU A 144 43.91 4.44 37.08
CA LEU A 144 44.61 5.61 37.62
C LEU A 144 43.69 6.47 38.50
N THR A 145 42.44 6.69 38.08
CA THR A 145 41.46 7.43 38.89
C THR A 145 41.11 6.70 40.19
N THR A 146 41.00 5.36 40.12
CA THR A 146 40.73 4.52 41.29
C THR A 146 41.90 4.54 42.27
N GLU A 147 43.13 4.44 41.76
CA GLU A 147 44.35 4.48 42.57
C GLU A 147 44.58 5.88 43.19
N LEU A 148 44.32 6.95 42.44
CA LEU A 148 44.37 8.31 42.95
C LEU A 148 43.36 8.52 44.10
N ASN A 149 42.14 8.01 43.96
CA ASN A 149 41.15 8.04 45.03
C ASN A 149 41.60 7.24 46.26
N ARG A 150 42.27 6.09 46.05
CA ARG A 150 42.83 5.27 47.13
C ARG A 150 43.96 5.99 47.86
N THR A 151 44.89 6.63 47.16
CA THR A 151 46.00 7.39 47.79
C THR A 151 45.46 8.60 48.55
N PHE A 152 44.45 9.29 48.03
CA PHE A 152 43.77 10.37 48.76
C PHE A 152 43.09 9.88 50.04
N GLN A 153 42.40 8.73 50.01
CA GLN A 153 41.79 8.14 51.20
C GLN A 153 42.82 7.72 52.26
N LEU A 154 43.94 7.12 51.84
CA LEU A 154 45.05 6.75 52.73
C LEU A 154 45.74 7.97 53.35
N ALA A 155 45.98 9.02 52.56
CA ALA A 155 46.51 10.29 53.05
C ALA A 155 45.55 10.95 54.06
N ALA A 156 44.24 10.97 53.77
CA ALA A 156 43.22 11.47 54.68
C ALA A 156 43.10 10.64 55.98
N ALA A 157 43.32 9.33 55.91
CA ALA A 157 43.35 8.45 57.08
C ALA A 157 44.62 8.64 57.93
N ALA A 158 45.77 8.91 57.30
CA ALA A 158 47.03 9.20 57.99
C ALA A 158 46.98 10.53 58.77
N VAL A 159 46.35 11.56 58.20
CA VAL A 159 46.12 12.87 58.85
C VAL A 159 45.13 12.77 60.03
N LYS A 160 44.27 11.75 60.06
CA LYS A 160 43.30 11.51 61.14
C LYS A 160 43.83 10.75 62.36
N LYS A 161 45.11 10.33 62.42
CA LYS A 161 45.69 9.75 63.65
C LYS A 161 46.01 10.85 64.68
N PRO A 162 45.32 10.93 65.84
CA PRO A 162 45.68 11.86 66.89
C PRO A 162 46.82 11.28 67.76
N LYS A 163 47.58 12.22 68.34
CA LYS A 163 48.62 12.04 69.35
C LYS A 163 48.27 11.00 70.43
N GLN A 164 49.33 10.34 70.90
CA GLN A 164 49.43 9.42 72.04
C GLN A 164 48.39 9.61 73.16
N LYS A 165 47.81 8.49 73.60
CA LYS A 165 47.30 8.30 74.97
C LYS A 165 48.44 8.54 75.98
N LYS A 166 48.57 9.78 76.47
CA LYS A 166 49.08 10.07 77.83
C LYS A 166 47.95 10.81 78.56
N GLY A 167 47.42 10.19 79.61
CA GLY A 167 46.36 10.78 80.42
C GLY A 167 45.42 9.75 81.04
N LYS A 168 45.93 8.92 81.95
CA LYS A 168 45.10 8.24 82.95
C LYS A 168 45.75 8.48 84.31
N LYS A 169 45.35 9.56 84.99
CA LYS A 169 45.37 9.63 86.45
C LYS A 169 44.10 10.33 86.92
N SER A 170 43.31 9.53 87.61
CA SER A 170 42.24 9.90 88.51
C SER A 170 42.76 10.84 89.60
N GLN A 171 41.99 11.90 89.87
CA GLN A 171 42.05 12.59 91.15
C GLN A 171 41.46 11.68 92.23
N SER A 172 42.27 11.32 93.23
CA SER A 172 41.86 11.37 94.63
C SER A 172 43.10 11.51 95.52
N ALA A 173 43.17 12.70 96.13
CA ALA A 173 43.68 13.02 97.46
C ALA A 173 45.12 12.64 97.89
N ALA A 174 45.77 13.70 98.39
CA ALA A 174 46.50 13.78 99.65
C ALA A 174 48.04 13.88 99.60
N ASN A 175 48.47 15.05 100.09
CA ASN A 175 49.59 15.34 100.99
C ASN A 175 51.03 15.47 100.48
N LYS A 176 51.48 16.73 100.64
CA LYS A 176 52.68 17.23 101.36
C LYS A 176 54.07 16.88 100.84
N GLU A 177 54.84 17.98 100.70
CA GLU A 177 56.22 18.23 101.18
C GLU A 177 57.29 17.20 100.81
N GLU A 178 58.52 17.51 100.41
CA GLU A 178 59.33 18.71 100.49
C GLU A 178 60.60 18.42 99.65
N ASP A 179 61.23 19.50 99.20
CA ASP A 179 62.67 19.71 99.15
C ASP A 179 63.64 18.99 98.20
N ALA A 180 64.35 19.89 97.51
CA ALA A 180 65.81 20.05 97.45
C ALA A 180 66.61 19.33 96.35
N ASN A 181 66.89 20.14 95.32
CA ASN A 181 68.18 20.83 95.10
C ASN A 181 69.42 20.04 94.62
N GLU A 182 70.17 20.75 93.76
CA GLU A 182 71.59 20.59 93.36
C GLU A 182 71.95 19.34 92.53
N GLY A 183 72.80 19.39 91.50
CA GLY A 183 73.67 20.44 90.97
C GLY A 183 74.79 19.80 90.13
N ALA A 184 75.41 20.60 89.26
CA ALA A 184 76.78 20.47 88.73
C ALA A 184 77.11 19.50 87.55
N THR A 185 77.32 20.12 86.37
CA THR A 185 78.51 20.11 85.47
C THR A 185 79.31 18.82 85.17
N SER A 186 79.56 18.51 83.88
CA SER A 186 80.85 18.79 83.18
C SER A 186 81.05 17.99 81.85
N GLU A 187 81.58 18.70 80.85
CA GLU A 187 82.64 18.30 79.88
C GLU A 187 82.44 17.30 78.70
N SER A 188 82.58 17.88 77.50
CA SER A 188 83.37 17.51 76.29
C SER A 188 83.16 16.22 75.44
N ALA A 189 82.72 16.46 74.19
CA ALA A 189 83.18 15.96 72.86
C ALA A 189 83.11 14.44 72.49
N PRO A 190 83.17 14.03 71.19
CA PRO A 190 82.61 14.60 69.95
C PRO A 190 81.84 13.59 69.03
N ALA A 191 81.14 14.14 68.03
CA ALA A 191 80.77 13.58 66.71
C ALA A 191 79.96 12.26 66.57
N SER A 192 78.77 12.35 65.96
CA SER A 192 78.38 11.51 64.80
C SER A 192 77.01 11.90 64.19
N ALA A 193 77.00 11.90 62.84
CA ALA A 193 75.93 11.60 61.89
C ALA A 193 74.57 12.32 61.94
N GLU A 194 74.26 12.96 60.80
CA GLU A 194 72.93 13.45 60.41
C GLU A 194 71.97 12.27 60.19
N ASP A 195 70.96 12.11 61.07
CA ASP A 195 69.83 11.20 60.86
C ASP A 195 68.62 11.98 60.30
N GLU A 196 68.26 11.73 59.03
CA GLU A 196 67.03 12.23 58.42
C GLU A 196 65.80 11.43 58.87
N ASP A 197 64.71 12.14 59.23
CA ASP A 197 63.47 11.58 59.77
C ASP A 197 62.69 10.70 58.75
N PRO A 198 62.51 9.38 59.01
CA PRO A 198 61.87 8.44 58.08
C PRO A 198 60.39 8.77 57.77
N ALA A 199 59.69 9.50 58.65
CA ALA A 199 58.30 9.90 58.42
C ALA A 199 58.18 10.99 57.34
N LYS A 200 59.20 11.85 57.22
CA LYS A 200 59.26 12.94 56.24
C LYS A 200 59.49 12.39 54.84
N LYS A 201 60.39 11.41 54.73
CA LYS A 201 60.72 10.67 53.50
C LYS A 201 59.51 9.90 52.94
N MET A 202 58.75 9.20 53.80
CA MET A 202 57.51 8.52 53.38
C MET A 202 56.42 9.48 52.88
N MET A 203 56.34 10.69 53.45
CA MET A 203 55.34 11.68 53.04
C MET A 203 55.71 12.35 51.71
N GLU A 204 57.00 12.64 51.48
CA GLU A 204 57.51 13.09 50.17
C GLU A 204 57.30 12.02 49.09
N GLU A 205 57.62 10.75 49.36
CA GLU A 205 57.38 9.65 48.41
C GLU A 205 55.89 9.50 48.05
N ALA A 206 54.98 9.66 49.01
CA ALA A 206 53.55 9.62 48.77
C ALA A 206 53.04 10.82 47.94
N GLN A 207 53.61 12.00 48.16
CA GLN A 207 53.32 13.21 47.39
C GLN A 207 53.85 13.11 45.95
N GLU A 208 55.08 12.62 45.77
CA GLU A 208 55.72 12.32 44.50
C GLU A 208 54.87 11.34 43.68
N LYS A 209 54.48 10.22 44.30
CA LYS A 209 53.64 9.19 43.67
C LYS A 209 52.26 9.73 43.28
N THR A 210 51.65 10.57 44.12
CA THR A 210 50.37 11.21 43.80
C THR A 210 50.48 12.19 42.64
N ARG A 211 51.60 12.93 42.54
CA ARG A 211 51.90 13.83 41.43
C ARG A 211 52.07 13.05 40.13
N GLN A 212 52.88 11.98 40.14
CA GLN A 212 53.09 11.09 38.98
C GLN A 212 51.78 10.46 38.48
N LEU A 213 50.95 9.94 39.38
CA LEU A 213 49.64 9.37 39.04
C LEU A 213 48.71 10.42 38.42
N ARG A 214 48.70 11.65 38.96
CA ARG A 214 47.90 12.76 38.44
C ARG A 214 48.37 13.19 37.05
N ASP A 215 49.67 13.29 36.84
CA ASP A 215 50.23 13.72 35.56
C ASP A 215 50.00 12.65 34.48
N ARG A 216 50.16 11.36 34.80
CA ARG A 216 49.77 10.26 33.89
C ARG A 216 48.28 10.26 33.59
N ALA A 217 47.41 10.43 34.59
CA ALA A 217 45.96 10.49 34.38
C ALA A 217 45.56 11.65 33.44
N LYS A 218 46.21 12.82 33.58
CA LYS A 218 46.02 13.95 32.66
C LYS A 218 46.48 13.61 31.24
N GLN A 219 47.63 12.94 31.09
CA GLN A 219 48.15 12.52 29.78
C GLN A 219 47.20 11.52 29.10
N VAL A 220 46.80 10.45 29.80
CA VAL A 220 45.85 9.45 29.28
C VAL A 220 44.52 10.10 28.90
N LYS A 221 44.04 11.06 29.69
CA LYS A 221 42.83 11.83 29.37
C LYS A 221 42.99 12.65 28.08
N ALA A 222 44.15 13.28 27.87
CA ALA A 222 44.44 14.01 26.64
C ALA A 222 44.48 13.07 25.42
N GLU A 223 45.13 11.90 25.55
CA GLU A 223 45.16 10.87 24.50
C GLU A 223 43.76 10.34 24.18
N LEU A 224 42.92 10.11 25.19
CA LEU A 224 41.52 9.70 25.01
C LEU A 224 40.72 10.73 24.20
N VAL A 225 40.92 12.02 24.44
CA VAL A 225 40.24 13.08 23.69
C VAL A 225 40.63 13.03 22.20
N VAL A 226 41.92 12.85 21.91
CA VAL A 226 42.43 12.75 20.53
C VAL A 226 41.85 11.53 19.82
N ILE A 227 41.96 10.33 20.41
CA ILE A 227 41.46 9.10 19.80
C ILE A 227 39.94 9.16 19.62
N THR A 228 39.21 9.72 20.58
CA THR A 228 37.75 9.88 20.47
C THR A 228 37.40 10.75 19.26
N LYS A 229 38.13 11.86 19.05
CA LYS A 229 37.90 12.76 17.91
C LYS A 229 38.18 12.06 16.58
N GLN A 230 39.31 11.35 16.48
CA GLN A 230 39.66 10.61 15.26
C GLN A 230 38.64 9.49 14.96
N LEU A 231 38.17 8.76 15.97
CA LEU A 231 37.11 7.77 15.82
C LEU A 231 35.80 8.40 15.33
N GLU A 232 35.47 9.60 15.80
CA GLU A 232 34.27 10.35 15.39
C GLU A 232 34.38 10.79 13.92
N GLU A 233 35.53 11.34 13.51
CA GLU A 233 35.80 11.71 12.11
C GLU A 233 35.74 10.50 11.15
N LEU A 234 36.36 9.38 11.53
CA LEU A 234 36.31 8.14 10.75
C LEU A 234 34.88 7.60 10.62
N ARG A 235 34.10 7.65 11.72
CA ARG A 235 32.70 7.19 11.72
C ARG A 235 31.80 8.10 10.90
N GLU A 236 32.00 9.41 10.96
CA GLU A 236 31.22 10.39 10.20
C GLU A 236 31.49 10.22 8.70
N ARG A 237 32.76 10.15 8.28
CA ARG A 237 33.10 9.90 6.87
C ARG A 237 32.58 8.55 6.38
N SER A 238 32.68 7.50 7.20
CA SER A 238 32.08 6.20 6.88
C SER A 238 30.56 6.25 6.75
N LEU A 239 29.88 7.08 7.55
CA LEU A 239 28.44 7.28 7.45
C LEU A 239 28.07 8.02 6.17
N GLN A 240 28.78 9.10 5.83
CA GLN A 240 28.53 9.88 4.61
C GLN A 240 28.61 9.02 3.35
N ILE A 241 29.65 8.19 3.24
CA ILE A 241 29.79 7.23 2.13
C ILE A 241 28.61 6.25 2.13
N ARG A 242 28.29 5.62 3.27
CA ARG A 242 27.19 4.64 3.32
C ARG A 242 25.80 5.22 3.09
N LEU A 243 25.61 6.51 3.34
CA LEU A 243 24.34 7.19 3.05
C LEU A 243 24.10 7.35 1.54
N SER A 244 25.14 7.36 0.71
CA SER A 244 25.00 7.38 -0.76
C SER A 244 24.61 6.00 -1.33
N TRP A 245 24.69 4.94 -0.51
CA TRP A 245 24.45 3.59 -0.98
C TRP A 245 22.95 3.30 -1.19
N PRO A 246 22.59 2.61 -2.29
CA PRO A 246 21.23 2.16 -2.51
C PRO A 246 20.87 1.01 -1.56
N ASN A 247 19.60 0.61 -1.61
CA ASN A 247 19.15 -0.65 -1.05
C ASN A 247 19.65 -1.83 -1.90
N ASN A 248 19.59 -3.03 -1.33
CA ASN A 248 19.89 -4.26 -2.05
C ASN A 248 18.83 -4.51 -3.14
N CYS A 249 19.09 -5.38 -4.11
CA CYS A 249 18.12 -5.75 -5.15
C CYS A 249 17.50 -7.14 -4.87
N HIS A 250 16.19 -7.29 -5.10
CA HIS A 250 15.56 -8.63 -5.07
C HIS A 250 16.13 -9.51 -6.19
N PRO A 251 16.39 -10.81 -5.94
CA PRO A 251 16.91 -11.74 -6.95
C PRO A 251 16.12 -11.85 -8.27
N ASP A 252 14.84 -11.44 -8.26
CA ASP A 252 13.92 -11.59 -9.39
C ASP A 252 13.82 -10.29 -10.21
N VAL A 253 14.46 -9.21 -9.74
CA VAL A 253 14.41 -7.92 -10.43
C VAL A 253 15.07 -8.06 -11.80
N PRO A 254 14.39 -7.64 -12.89
CA PRO A 254 14.98 -7.65 -14.22
C PRO A 254 16.22 -6.74 -14.28
N ILE A 255 17.26 -7.17 -14.99
CA ILE A 255 18.53 -6.44 -15.03
C ILE A 255 18.52 -5.49 -16.23
N GLY A 256 18.85 -4.22 -16.01
CA GLY A 256 19.11 -3.24 -17.06
C GLY A 256 18.22 -1.98 -17.03
N PRO A 257 18.08 -1.28 -18.17
CA PRO A 257 17.29 -0.05 -18.31
C PRO A 257 15.78 -0.34 -18.40
N GLU A 258 14.95 0.71 -18.37
CA GLU A 258 13.47 0.66 -18.38
C GLU A 258 12.87 -0.29 -19.43
N GLU A 259 13.45 -0.40 -20.63
CA GLU A 259 13.02 -1.30 -21.71
C GLU A 259 13.07 -2.80 -21.35
N ASN A 260 13.85 -3.17 -20.32
CA ASN A 260 13.95 -4.54 -19.80
C ASN A 260 12.90 -4.84 -18.72
N ALA A 261 12.02 -3.90 -18.37
CA ALA A 261 10.92 -4.16 -17.46
C ALA A 261 10.07 -5.33 -17.96
N VAL A 262 9.65 -6.20 -17.04
CA VAL A 262 8.88 -7.41 -17.38
C VAL A 262 7.40 -7.14 -17.22
N VAL A 263 6.61 -7.46 -18.23
CA VAL A 263 5.15 -7.33 -18.18
C VAL A 263 4.55 -8.47 -17.37
N VAL A 264 4.07 -8.16 -16.16
CA VAL A 264 3.51 -9.14 -15.21
C VAL A 264 2.07 -9.51 -15.58
N SER A 265 1.26 -8.53 -15.97
CA SER A 265 -0.11 -8.78 -16.43
C SER A 265 -0.63 -7.64 -17.29
N VAL A 266 -1.60 -7.94 -18.16
CA VAL A 266 -2.34 -6.96 -18.96
C VAL A 266 -3.83 -7.20 -18.81
N LYS A 267 -4.60 -6.15 -18.53
CA LYS A 267 -6.07 -6.22 -18.46
C LYS A 267 -6.68 -5.12 -19.31
N ASP A 268 -7.65 -5.51 -20.13
CA ASP A 268 -8.40 -4.58 -20.98
C ASP A 268 -9.91 -4.75 -20.80
N PRO A 269 -10.51 -4.08 -19.81
CA PRO A 269 -11.96 -4.14 -19.60
C PRO A 269 -12.78 -3.49 -20.72
N LEU A 270 -12.17 -2.64 -21.56
CA LEU A 270 -12.88 -1.87 -22.59
C LEU A 270 -12.76 -2.50 -23.98
N ASN A 271 -11.92 -3.54 -24.14
CA ASN A 271 -11.58 -4.16 -25.43
C ASN A 271 -11.09 -3.11 -26.44
N LEU A 272 -10.22 -2.20 -25.99
CA LEU A 272 -9.59 -1.16 -26.82
C LEU A 272 -8.24 -1.60 -27.39
N LEU A 273 -7.59 -2.57 -26.75
CA LEU A 273 -6.28 -3.07 -27.16
C LEU A 273 -6.44 -4.11 -28.28
N PRO A 274 -5.44 -4.24 -29.18
CA PRO A 274 -5.44 -5.27 -30.21
C PRO A 274 -5.54 -6.69 -29.61
N THR A 275 -6.19 -7.61 -30.31
CA THR A 275 -6.36 -9.02 -29.86
C THR A 275 -5.03 -9.75 -29.63
N GLN A 276 -3.93 -9.27 -30.22
CA GLN A 276 -2.57 -9.78 -29.99
C GLN A 276 -2.15 -9.64 -28.51
N PHE A 277 -2.76 -8.71 -27.77
CA PHE A 277 -2.52 -8.46 -26.35
C PHE A 277 -3.28 -9.47 -25.46
N ASP A 278 -4.19 -10.28 -26.02
CA ASP A 278 -4.93 -11.32 -25.28
C ASP A 278 -4.07 -12.55 -24.94
N ALA A 279 -2.98 -12.78 -25.66
CA ALA A 279 -2.04 -13.88 -25.43
C ALA A 279 -1.34 -13.81 -24.06
N MET A 280 -1.41 -12.64 -23.39
CA MET A 280 -0.74 -12.32 -22.13
C MET A 280 -1.66 -12.44 -20.90
N LYS A 281 -2.85 -13.03 -21.04
CA LYS A 281 -3.79 -13.27 -19.91
C LYS A 281 -3.38 -14.45 -19.01
N GLU A 282 -2.25 -15.11 -19.29
CA GLU A 282 -1.72 -16.20 -18.49
C GLU A 282 -0.89 -15.71 -17.29
N SER A 283 -0.69 -16.56 -16.28
CA SER A 283 0.09 -16.21 -15.08
C SER A 283 1.55 -15.92 -15.39
N TRP A 284 2.14 -14.97 -14.65
CA TRP A 284 3.52 -14.45 -14.77
C TRP A 284 4.64 -15.48 -15.06
N ASN A 285 4.50 -16.73 -14.59
CA ASN A 285 5.51 -17.78 -14.75
C ASN A 285 5.73 -18.36 -16.16
N LYS A 286 4.95 -17.96 -17.17
CA LYS A 286 5.06 -18.54 -18.53
C LYS A 286 5.23 -17.54 -19.68
N SER A 287 5.04 -16.24 -19.42
CA SER A 287 5.02 -15.20 -20.45
C SER A 287 5.82 -13.96 -19.97
N ALA A 288 7.09 -14.15 -19.61
CA ALA A 288 7.97 -13.05 -19.20
C ALA A 288 8.43 -12.24 -20.44
N ILE A 289 7.50 -11.49 -21.04
CA ILE A 289 7.79 -10.57 -22.14
C ILE A 289 8.34 -9.28 -21.55
N GLN A 290 9.49 -8.84 -22.03
CA GLN A 290 10.07 -7.54 -21.70
C GLN A 290 9.42 -6.44 -22.54
N ILE A 291 9.42 -5.18 -22.05
CA ILE A 291 8.81 -4.05 -22.77
C ILE A 291 9.32 -3.93 -24.21
N LYS A 292 10.63 -4.11 -24.45
CA LYS A 292 11.21 -4.05 -25.79
C LYS A 292 10.62 -5.06 -26.80
N ASP A 293 10.13 -6.19 -26.28
CA ASP A 293 9.53 -7.27 -27.07
C ASP A 293 7.99 -7.20 -27.05
N PHE A 294 7.43 -6.23 -26.33
CA PHE A 294 5.99 -6.05 -26.19
C PHE A 294 5.42 -5.37 -27.46
N PRO A 295 4.28 -5.85 -28.00
CA PRO A 295 3.72 -5.32 -29.24
C PRO A 295 3.43 -3.82 -29.14
N SER A 296 3.68 -3.11 -30.23
CA SER A 296 3.35 -1.69 -30.33
C SER A 296 1.83 -1.48 -30.22
N GLY A 297 1.46 -0.46 -29.47
CA GLY A 297 0.05 -0.08 -29.30
C GLY A 297 -0.52 0.60 -30.55
N PRO A 298 -1.84 0.80 -30.60
CA PRO A 298 -2.48 1.60 -31.64
C PRO A 298 -1.85 3.00 -31.78
N PRO A 299 -1.85 3.59 -33.00
CA PRO A 299 -1.32 4.95 -33.20
C PRO A 299 -2.12 5.99 -32.38
N PRO A 300 -1.49 7.13 -32.04
CA PRO A 300 -2.15 8.19 -31.28
C PRO A 300 -3.38 8.72 -32.01
N ASN A 301 -4.44 9.00 -31.25
CA ASN A 301 -5.69 9.55 -31.75
C ASN A 301 -5.89 10.99 -31.24
N PRO A 302 -5.58 12.03 -32.04
CA PRO A 302 -5.68 13.41 -31.61
C PRO A 302 -7.06 13.83 -31.09
N LYS A 303 -8.14 13.20 -31.59
CA LYS A 303 -9.51 13.49 -31.12
C LYS A 303 -9.78 13.01 -29.70
N ARG A 304 -8.93 12.13 -29.19
CA ARG A 304 -8.99 11.58 -27.82
C ARG A 304 -7.92 12.16 -26.91
N GLU A 305 -7.07 13.07 -27.38
CA GLU A 305 -6.11 13.76 -26.53
C GLU A 305 -6.84 14.54 -25.44
N HIS A 306 -6.40 14.40 -24.19
CA HIS A 306 -7.13 14.89 -23.01
C HIS A 306 -7.43 16.40 -23.02
N LEU A 307 -6.53 17.24 -23.53
CA LEU A 307 -6.79 18.68 -23.65
C LEU A 307 -7.86 18.96 -24.71
N THR A 308 -7.78 18.28 -25.85
CA THR A 308 -8.81 18.32 -26.90
C THR A 308 -10.17 17.87 -26.35
N VAL A 309 -10.21 16.76 -25.61
CA VAL A 309 -11.44 16.27 -24.96
C VAL A 309 -12.00 17.29 -23.98
N ALA A 310 -11.14 17.89 -23.14
CA ALA A 310 -11.56 18.94 -22.21
C ALA A 310 -12.12 20.16 -22.95
N GLN A 311 -11.48 20.62 -24.02
CA GLN A 311 -11.94 21.78 -24.81
C GLN A 311 -13.35 21.60 -25.41
N TYR A 312 -13.70 20.38 -25.84
CA TYR A 312 -15.03 20.08 -26.39
C TYR A 312 -16.06 19.68 -25.31
N ALA A 313 -15.64 19.51 -24.06
CA ALA A 313 -16.53 19.15 -22.97
C ALA A 313 -17.30 20.36 -22.45
N ARG A 314 -18.59 20.18 -22.16
CA ARG A 314 -19.40 21.17 -21.46
C ARG A 314 -19.04 21.17 -19.98
N HIS A 315 -18.83 22.36 -19.42
CA HIS A 315 -18.53 22.55 -18.00
C HIS A 315 -17.26 21.81 -17.54
N ALA A 316 -16.26 21.64 -18.40
CA ALA A 316 -14.97 21.04 -18.06
C ALA A 316 -13.87 21.77 -18.82
N GLU A 317 -12.86 22.27 -18.11
CA GLU A 317 -11.79 23.06 -18.73
C GLU A 317 -10.49 22.89 -17.93
N VAL A 318 -9.37 22.86 -18.67
CA VAL A 318 -8.01 22.93 -18.12
C VAL A 318 -7.45 24.28 -18.52
N ASP A 319 -7.43 25.22 -17.58
CA ASP A 319 -6.90 26.57 -17.82
C ASP A 319 -5.42 26.62 -17.46
N THR A 320 -4.59 26.57 -18.50
CA THR A 320 -3.14 26.71 -18.42
C THR A 320 -2.66 28.15 -18.52
N MET A 321 -3.49 29.06 -19.04
CA MET A 321 -3.13 30.47 -19.24
C MET A 321 -3.14 31.23 -17.91
N SER A 322 -4.17 31.03 -17.09
CA SER A 322 -4.20 31.58 -15.73
C SER A 322 -3.07 31.00 -14.86
N GLY A 323 -2.74 29.71 -15.05
CA GLY A 323 -1.58 29.07 -14.45
C GLY A 323 -0.26 29.75 -14.80
N LEU A 324 -0.05 29.99 -16.10
CA LEU A 324 1.14 30.67 -16.63
C LEU A 324 1.30 32.08 -16.03
N LEU A 325 0.21 32.82 -15.88
CA LEU A 325 0.22 34.17 -15.30
C LEU A 325 0.44 34.16 -13.77
N ALA A 326 -0.10 33.19 -13.06
CA ALA A 326 -0.07 33.16 -11.59
C ALA A 326 1.19 32.50 -11.01
N THR A 327 1.64 31.38 -11.59
CA THR A 327 2.69 30.52 -10.99
C THR A 327 3.72 30.03 -12.01
N GLY A 328 3.45 30.19 -13.31
CA GLY A 328 4.32 29.76 -14.40
C GLY A 328 3.80 28.51 -15.11
N SER A 329 4.61 27.95 -16.01
CA SER A 329 4.24 26.76 -16.79
C SER A 329 3.95 25.55 -15.90
N SER A 330 3.07 24.65 -16.36
CA SER A 330 2.79 23.35 -15.70
C SER A 330 2.14 23.44 -14.32
N TRP A 331 1.39 24.54 -14.06
CA TRP A 331 0.49 24.75 -12.93
C TRP A 331 -0.96 24.96 -13.40
N PRO A 332 -1.65 23.91 -13.89
CA PRO A 332 -2.97 24.05 -14.50
C PRO A 332 -4.08 24.29 -13.48
N TYR A 333 -5.08 25.10 -13.84
CA TYR A 333 -6.35 25.15 -13.12
C TYR A 333 -7.32 24.14 -13.71
N LEU A 334 -7.94 23.31 -12.86
CA LEU A 334 -9.04 22.42 -13.25
C LEU A 334 -10.36 23.10 -12.94
N LEU A 335 -11.23 23.27 -13.95
CA LEU A 335 -12.51 23.94 -13.80
C LEU A 335 -13.69 23.00 -14.01
N GLY A 336 -14.79 23.29 -13.32
CA GLY A 336 -16.06 22.57 -13.43
C GLY A 336 -15.94 21.07 -13.12
N ASN A 337 -16.44 20.24 -14.04
CA ASN A 337 -16.49 18.79 -13.90
C ASN A 337 -15.08 18.16 -13.78
N LEU A 338 -14.01 18.80 -14.25
CA LEU A 338 -12.65 18.28 -14.05
C LEU A 338 -12.18 18.44 -12.60
N SER A 339 -12.49 19.57 -11.97
CA SER A 339 -12.26 19.76 -10.53
C SER A 339 -13.06 18.76 -9.71
N MET A 340 -14.33 18.54 -10.07
CA MET A 340 -15.16 17.53 -9.39
C MET A 340 -14.65 16.11 -9.60
N LEU A 341 -14.07 15.81 -10.77
CA LEU A 341 -13.44 14.53 -11.06
C LEU A 341 -12.21 14.28 -10.19
N GLU A 342 -11.38 15.30 -9.96
CA GLU A 342 -10.26 15.21 -9.02
C GLU A 342 -10.73 14.79 -7.61
N HIS A 343 -11.80 15.43 -7.10
CA HIS A 343 -12.39 15.07 -5.81
C HIS A 343 -12.96 13.65 -5.81
N ALA A 344 -13.71 13.29 -6.86
CA ALA A 344 -14.34 11.97 -6.96
C ALA A 344 -13.30 10.84 -7.03
N LEU A 345 -12.21 11.01 -7.78
CA LEU A 345 -11.12 10.04 -7.89
C LEU A 345 -10.38 9.88 -6.57
N THR A 346 -10.10 10.99 -5.90
CA THR A 346 -9.43 11.01 -4.60
C THR A 346 -10.24 10.24 -3.57
N GLN A 347 -11.53 10.55 -3.44
CA GLN A 347 -12.42 9.88 -2.49
C GLN A 347 -12.65 8.42 -2.85
N TYR A 348 -12.76 8.10 -4.15
CA TYR A 348 -12.85 6.72 -4.62
C TYR A 348 -11.63 5.90 -4.19
N ALA A 349 -10.41 6.36 -4.52
CA ALA A 349 -9.17 5.69 -4.18
C ALA A 349 -9.01 5.54 -2.65
N MET A 350 -9.20 6.63 -1.91
CA MET A 350 -9.15 6.59 -0.44
C MET A 350 -10.16 5.59 0.14
N SER A 351 -11.39 5.53 -0.40
CA SER A 351 -12.40 4.58 0.06
C SER A 351 -12.00 3.12 -0.17
N LYS A 352 -11.25 2.83 -1.25
CA LYS A 352 -10.75 1.49 -1.55
C LYS A 352 -9.66 1.08 -0.58
N VAL A 353 -8.71 1.98 -0.35
CA VAL A 353 -7.57 1.77 0.55
C VAL A 353 -8.03 1.61 2.00
N VAL A 354 -8.88 2.51 2.51
CA VAL A 354 -9.39 2.45 3.90
C VAL A 354 -10.21 1.17 4.15
N LYS A 355 -10.98 0.69 3.17
CA LYS A 355 -11.70 -0.61 3.29
C LYS A 355 -10.78 -1.81 3.48
N LYS A 356 -9.48 -1.68 3.16
CA LYS A 356 -8.45 -2.71 3.36
C LYS A 356 -7.76 -2.61 4.73
N GLY A 357 -8.28 -1.77 5.63
CA GLY A 357 -7.78 -1.61 6.99
C GLY A 357 -6.65 -0.58 7.13
N PHE A 358 -6.42 0.26 6.11
CA PHE A 358 -5.49 1.37 6.22
C PHE A 358 -6.07 2.49 7.08
N LEU A 359 -5.26 3.00 8.01
CA LEU A 359 -5.57 4.18 8.79
C LEU A 359 -5.39 5.43 7.91
N ALA A 360 -6.47 6.18 7.72
CA ALA A 360 -6.41 7.45 7.01
C ALA A 360 -5.66 8.51 7.82
N VAL A 361 -4.76 9.24 7.16
CA VAL A 361 -3.90 10.29 7.73
C VAL A 361 -3.97 11.52 6.84
N SER A 362 -4.02 12.70 7.45
CA SER A 362 -3.83 13.99 6.78
C SER A 362 -2.45 14.54 7.15
N PRO A 363 -1.40 14.28 6.34
CA PRO A 363 -0.05 14.73 6.63
C PRO A 363 0.17 16.22 6.29
N PRO A 364 1.19 16.86 6.87
CA PRO A 364 1.67 18.15 6.37
C PRO A 364 2.35 18.00 5.01
N ASP A 365 2.17 19.00 4.13
CA ASP A 365 2.84 19.06 2.83
C ASP A 365 4.26 19.66 2.92
N VAL A 366 4.59 20.28 4.05
CA VAL A 366 5.92 20.84 4.36
C VAL A 366 6.66 19.91 5.32
N VAL A 367 7.87 19.52 4.94
CA VAL A 367 8.73 18.61 5.73
C VAL A 367 10.14 19.16 5.84
N ARG A 368 10.93 18.63 6.77
CA ARG A 368 12.37 18.92 6.80
C ARG A 368 13.07 18.21 5.63
N ALA A 369 14.03 18.89 5.00
CA ALA A 369 14.80 18.32 3.89
C ALA A 369 15.53 17.03 4.30
N ASP A 370 16.06 16.99 5.53
CA ASP A 370 16.74 15.81 6.06
C ASP A 370 15.81 14.59 6.20
N LEU A 371 14.50 14.79 6.36
CA LEU A 371 13.52 13.71 6.38
C LEU A 371 13.31 13.13 4.97
N ALA A 372 13.24 13.99 3.95
CA ALA A 372 13.11 13.56 2.55
C ALA A 372 14.35 12.76 2.11
N ASP A 373 15.55 13.23 2.46
CA ASP A 373 16.81 12.53 2.18
C ASP A 373 16.85 11.14 2.79
N ARG A 374 16.41 11.00 4.05
CA ARG A 374 16.34 9.70 4.74
C ARG A 374 15.34 8.73 4.12
N CYS A 375 14.34 9.24 3.40
CA CYS A 375 13.41 8.41 2.63
C CYS A 375 13.98 7.97 1.27
N GLY A 376 15.12 8.52 0.83
CA GLY A 376 15.76 8.21 -0.44
C GLY A 376 15.46 9.22 -1.55
N PHE A 377 14.84 10.37 -1.26
CA PHE A 377 14.55 11.44 -2.23
C PHE A 377 15.77 12.33 -2.47
N ARG A 378 16.86 11.74 -2.97
CA ARG A 378 18.08 12.45 -3.36
C ARG A 378 18.09 12.67 -4.88
N PRO A 379 18.17 13.91 -5.38
CA PRO A 379 18.36 14.18 -6.81
C PRO A 379 19.68 13.53 -7.27
N ARG A 380 19.64 12.75 -8.37
CA ARG A 380 20.85 12.13 -8.95
C ARG A 380 21.83 13.18 -9.51
N ASP A 381 21.30 14.35 -9.93
CA ASP A 381 22.07 15.49 -10.43
C ASP A 381 21.82 16.75 -9.58
N GLU A 382 22.89 17.40 -9.13
CA GLU A 382 22.79 18.67 -8.38
C GLU A 382 22.15 19.81 -9.21
N LYS A 383 22.24 19.72 -10.54
CA LYS A 383 21.67 20.70 -11.49
C LYS A 383 20.16 20.51 -11.73
N ALA A 384 19.60 19.35 -11.37
CA ALA A 384 18.20 18.98 -11.63
C ALA A 384 17.48 18.58 -10.33
N ARG A 385 17.53 19.46 -9.33
CA ARG A 385 16.83 19.24 -8.05
C ARG A 385 15.33 19.13 -8.30
N GLN A 386 14.74 18.00 -7.94
CA GLN A 386 13.29 17.75 -8.03
C GLN A 386 12.50 18.39 -6.87
N THR A 387 13.19 18.89 -5.85
CA THR A 387 12.61 19.36 -4.59
C THR A 387 12.47 20.87 -4.56
N TYR A 388 11.30 21.39 -4.16
CA TYR A 388 11.10 22.80 -3.84
C TYR A 388 11.46 23.09 -2.38
N PHE A 389 12.37 24.02 -2.15
CA PHE A 389 12.79 24.46 -0.81
C PHE A 389 12.06 25.73 -0.40
N ILE A 390 11.77 25.86 0.89
CA ILE A 390 11.09 27.02 1.45
C ILE A 390 12.15 27.93 2.05
N GLU A 391 12.28 29.13 1.50
CA GLU A 391 13.17 30.15 2.05
C GLU A 391 12.57 30.71 3.35
N GLY A 392 13.25 30.46 4.48
CA GLY A 392 13.00 31.17 5.74
C GLY A 392 13.67 32.55 5.75
N VAL A 393 13.35 33.39 6.75
CA VAL A 393 13.92 34.75 6.88
C VAL A 393 15.44 34.75 6.63
N PRO A 394 15.98 35.62 5.76
CA PRO A 394 17.37 35.57 5.34
C PRO A 394 18.33 35.71 6.54
N ARG A 395 19.21 34.72 6.71
CA ARG A 395 20.38 34.71 7.62
C ARG A 395 21.17 36.03 7.63
N LYS A 396 21.14 36.81 6.54
CA LYS A 396 21.85 38.08 6.39
C LYS A 396 21.45 39.18 7.38
N LYS A 397 20.24 39.17 7.96
CA LYS A 397 19.84 40.15 8.99
C LYS A 397 20.23 39.74 10.42
N LEU A 398 20.37 38.44 10.70
CA LEU A 398 20.81 37.93 12.01
C LEU A 398 22.35 37.90 12.12
N GLN A 399 23.06 37.74 11.01
CA GLN A 399 24.53 37.75 10.97
C GLN A 399 25.16 39.11 11.26
N LYS A 400 24.41 40.22 11.17
CA LYS A 400 24.96 41.56 11.47
C LYS A 400 24.96 41.90 12.96
N GLU A 401 24.25 41.14 13.79
CA GLU A 401 24.10 41.43 15.24
C GLU A 401 24.72 40.37 16.16
N ALA A 402 25.05 39.17 15.65
CA ALA A 402 25.68 38.11 16.45
C ALA A 402 27.20 38.11 16.25
N SER A 403 27.92 38.77 17.16
CA SER A 403 29.37 38.76 17.23
C SER A 403 29.93 37.34 17.41
N ALA A 404 30.84 36.92 16.52
CA ALA A 404 31.96 35.95 16.57
C ALA A 404 31.99 34.71 17.53
N LYS A 405 31.01 34.45 18.40
CA LYS A 405 31.01 33.33 19.36
C LYS A 405 29.96 32.26 19.06
N GLN A 406 29.26 32.37 17.93
CA GLN A 406 28.08 31.55 17.61
C GLN A 406 28.19 30.80 16.26
N ALA A 407 29.41 30.55 15.78
CA ALA A 407 29.64 29.79 14.54
C ALA A 407 29.44 28.28 14.72
N ASP A 408 29.68 27.73 15.93
CA ASP A 408 29.51 26.29 16.21
C ASP A 408 28.05 25.85 16.30
N GLU A 409 27.10 26.77 16.50
CA GLU A 409 25.66 26.47 16.47
C GLU A 409 25.12 26.40 15.02
N GLU A 410 25.79 26.99 14.02
CA GLU A 410 25.25 27.13 12.66
C GLU A 410 25.35 25.87 11.78
N ALA A 411 26.30 24.96 12.04
CA ALA A 411 26.36 23.65 11.37
C ALA A 411 25.24 22.71 11.82
N SER A 412 24.67 22.95 13.01
CA SER A 412 23.50 22.22 13.50
C SER A 412 22.20 22.65 12.80
N ASN A 413 22.19 23.78 12.08
CA ASN A 413 20.99 24.37 11.45
C ASN A 413 20.77 23.99 9.98
N ALA A 414 21.61 23.16 9.35
CA ALA A 414 21.21 22.42 8.14
C ALA A 414 20.01 21.47 8.42
N SER A 415 19.78 21.17 9.71
CA SER A 415 18.61 20.45 10.21
C SER A 415 17.30 21.26 10.20
N GLY A 416 17.34 22.54 9.82
CA GLY A 416 16.18 23.44 9.80
C GLY A 416 15.61 23.76 8.40
N GLU A 417 16.23 23.26 7.33
CA GLU A 417 15.75 23.54 5.97
C GLU A 417 14.44 22.80 5.71
N LEU A 418 13.41 23.54 5.32
CA LEU A 418 12.10 23.01 5.00
C LEU A 418 11.93 22.90 3.48
N CYS A 419 11.25 21.86 3.04
CA CYS A 419 10.90 21.65 1.65
C CYS A 419 9.46 21.18 1.50
N LEU A 420 8.90 21.37 0.30
CA LEU A 420 7.62 20.78 -0.07
C LEU A 420 7.83 19.30 -0.39
N ALA A 421 6.98 18.44 0.17
CA ALA A 421 7.09 17.00 -0.02
C ALA A 421 6.76 16.60 -1.47
N ALA A 422 7.62 15.77 -2.07
CA ALA A 422 7.40 15.22 -3.42
C ALA A 422 6.35 14.09 -3.46
N THR A 423 5.91 13.64 -2.29
CA THR A 423 4.88 12.62 -2.06
C THR A 423 4.50 12.60 -0.57
N ALA A 424 3.27 12.16 -0.25
CA ALA A 424 2.83 11.94 1.12
C ALA A 424 3.60 10.81 1.85
N GLU A 425 4.37 9.99 1.13
CA GLU A 425 5.28 8.99 1.72
C GLU A 425 6.21 9.60 2.76
N ILE A 426 6.81 10.76 2.46
CA ILE A 426 7.83 11.40 3.30
C ILE A 426 7.27 11.79 4.67
N PRO A 427 6.17 12.57 4.77
CA PRO A 427 5.58 12.89 6.07
C PRO A 427 4.97 11.66 6.76
N LEU A 428 4.46 10.66 6.03
CA LEU A 428 4.01 9.40 6.63
C LEU A 428 5.14 8.61 7.28
N ALA A 429 6.31 8.56 6.64
CA ALA A 429 7.51 7.97 7.22
C ALA A 429 7.99 8.79 8.43
N GLY A 430 7.92 10.12 8.35
CA GLY A 430 8.20 11.04 9.46
C GLY A 430 7.31 10.81 10.68
N LEU A 431 6.04 10.47 10.48
CA LEU A 431 5.10 10.14 11.55
C LEU A 431 5.56 8.92 12.39
N LEU A 432 6.33 8.02 11.79
CA LEU A 432 6.87 6.80 12.40
C LEU A 432 8.35 6.92 12.81
N ALA A 433 9.02 8.00 12.43
CA ALA A 433 10.44 8.21 12.69
C ALA A 433 10.76 8.21 14.19
N GLY A 434 11.88 7.59 14.56
CA GLY A 434 12.37 7.47 15.94
C GLY A 434 11.54 6.57 16.85
N ARG A 435 10.49 5.91 16.35
CA ARG A 435 9.61 5.07 17.17
C ARG A 435 10.18 3.68 17.41
N LEU A 436 10.03 3.22 18.65
CA LEU A 436 10.31 1.85 19.07
C LEU A 436 9.00 1.13 19.39
N PHE A 437 8.65 0.13 18.58
CA PHE A 437 7.45 -0.68 18.75
C PHE A 437 7.68 -1.86 19.69
N GLU A 438 6.70 -2.15 20.55
CA GLU A 438 6.72 -3.31 21.42
C GLU A 438 6.12 -4.54 20.72
N ARG A 439 6.63 -5.74 21.04
CA ARG A 439 6.15 -7.00 20.42
C ARG A 439 4.79 -7.45 20.94
N PHE A 440 4.48 -7.15 22.20
CA PHE A 440 3.22 -7.48 22.86
C PHE A 440 2.77 -6.29 23.70
N SER A 441 1.92 -5.45 23.14
CA SER A 441 1.09 -4.58 23.97
C SER A 441 0.08 -5.49 24.68
N LYS A 442 0.43 -6.01 25.86
CA LYS A 442 -0.61 -6.37 26.83
C LYS A 442 -1.33 -5.07 27.09
N VAL A 443 -2.56 -4.94 26.57
CA VAL A 443 -3.47 -3.86 26.96
C VAL A 443 -3.68 -4.06 28.46
N ARG A 444 -2.84 -3.44 29.26
CA ARG A 444 -3.02 -3.36 30.70
C ARG A 444 -4.16 -2.37 30.87
N THR A 445 -5.39 -2.88 30.88
CA THR A 445 -6.59 -2.13 31.26
C THR A 445 -6.52 -1.79 32.74
N THR A 446 -5.52 -1.03 33.15
CA THR A 446 -5.56 -0.30 34.41
C THR A 446 -6.29 1.00 34.11
N SER A 447 -7.51 1.10 34.62
CA SER A 447 -8.48 2.19 34.50
C SER A 447 -8.00 3.58 34.95
N SER A 448 -6.70 3.77 35.21
CA SER A 448 -6.14 4.96 35.86
C SER A 448 -5.14 5.76 35.02
N ALA A 449 -4.86 5.38 33.76
CA ALA A 449 -3.93 6.12 32.90
C ALA A 449 -4.52 6.41 31.51
N LYS A 450 -5.57 7.25 31.46
CA LYS A 450 -5.94 7.99 30.24
C LYS A 450 -4.88 9.07 29.95
N SER A 451 -3.65 8.65 29.66
CA SER A 451 -2.65 9.54 29.05
C SER A 451 -2.84 9.50 27.54
N HIS A 452 -2.76 10.65 26.88
CA HIS A 452 -2.91 10.85 25.44
C HIS A 452 -1.90 10.02 24.63
N ARG A 453 -2.16 8.73 24.44
CA ARG A 453 -1.33 7.86 23.60
C ARG A 453 -1.74 8.03 22.14
N SER A 454 -0.77 8.23 21.25
CA SER A 454 -1.02 8.33 19.80
C SER A 454 -1.70 7.06 19.28
N LEU A 455 -2.66 7.19 18.37
CA LEU A 455 -3.38 6.06 17.74
C LEU A 455 -2.41 5.01 17.17
N ILE A 456 -1.24 5.46 16.70
CA ILE A 456 -0.20 4.63 16.10
C ILE A 456 0.54 3.78 17.13
N GLU A 457 0.75 4.29 18.34
CA GLU A 457 1.48 3.55 19.39
C GLU A 457 0.69 2.36 19.93
N GLY A 458 -0.64 2.37 19.78
CA GLY A 458 -1.50 1.23 20.08
C GLY A 458 -1.69 0.27 18.91
N THR A 459 -1.12 0.55 17.74
CA THR A 459 -1.35 -0.25 16.53
C THR A 459 -0.37 -1.44 16.46
N TYR A 460 -0.87 -2.60 16.05
CA TYR A 460 -0.06 -3.79 15.82
C TYR A 460 0.56 -3.81 14.41
N LEU A 461 1.67 -4.50 14.23
CA LEU A 461 2.24 -4.72 12.90
C LEU A 461 1.38 -5.71 12.10
N PRO A 462 1.16 -5.49 10.79
CA PRO A 462 1.63 -4.35 10.00
C PRO A 462 0.83 -3.07 10.25
N ILE A 463 1.54 -1.94 10.38
CA ILE A 463 0.93 -0.61 10.45
C ILE A 463 0.69 -0.14 9.03
N LYS A 464 -0.58 0.04 8.65
CA LYS A 464 -1.00 0.45 7.30
C LYS A 464 -1.57 1.87 7.35
N LEU A 465 -0.93 2.82 6.69
CA LEU A 465 -1.30 4.23 6.65
C LEU A 465 -1.66 4.64 5.22
N ALA A 466 -2.70 5.47 5.08
CA ALA A 466 -3.10 6.02 3.79
C ALA A 466 -3.30 7.53 3.90
N ALA A 467 -2.81 8.28 2.93
CA ALA A 467 -2.94 9.73 2.92
C ALA A 467 -3.31 10.25 1.54
N LEU A 468 -4.19 11.26 1.53
CA LEU A 468 -4.26 12.22 0.44
C LEU A 468 -3.24 13.30 0.77
N GLY A 469 -2.30 13.55 -0.14
CA GLY A 469 -1.38 14.68 -0.03
C GLY A 469 -1.13 15.34 -1.38
N HIS A 470 -0.57 16.54 -1.34
CA HIS A 470 -0.10 17.21 -2.55
C HIS A 470 1.37 16.88 -2.78
N ALA A 471 1.69 16.39 -3.97
CA ALA A 471 3.05 16.15 -4.40
C ALA A 471 3.57 17.38 -5.15
N PHE A 472 4.73 17.90 -4.73
CA PHE A 472 5.41 19.01 -5.36
C PHE A 472 6.71 18.53 -6.02
N ARG A 473 6.83 18.69 -7.34
CA ARG A 473 7.99 18.23 -8.12
C ARG A 473 8.44 19.31 -9.09
N ALA A 474 9.71 19.68 -9.03
CA ALA A 474 10.26 20.70 -9.92
C ALA A 474 10.38 20.22 -11.37
N GLU A 475 10.35 18.90 -11.60
CA GLU A 475 10.44 18.27 -12.93
C GLU A 475 11.63 18.79 -13.74
N ALA A 476 12.70 19.15 -13.02
CA ALA A 476 13.92 19.72 -13.58
C ALA A 476 14.54 18.71 -14.55
N GLY A 477 14.67 19.09 -15.82
CA GLY A 477 15.18 18.24 -16.90
C GLY A 477 14.10 17.69 -17.85
N ALA A 478 12.83 17.68 -17.45
CA ALA A 478 11.74 17.33 -18.37
C ALA A 478 11.40 18.52 -19.29
N ARG A 479 11.72 18.40 -20.59
CA ARG A 479 11.31 19.35 -21.63
C ARG A 479 10.56 18.58 -22.73
N GLY A 480 9.54 19.19 -23.34
CA GLY A 480 8.89 18.64 -24.53
C GLY A 480 7.39 18.38 -24.36
N SER A 481 6.89 17.33 -25.02
CA SER A 481 5.45 16.98 -25.08
C SER A 481 4.83 16.60 -23.75
N ASP A 482 5.64 16.18 -22.78
CA ASP A 482 5.15 15.58 -21.52
C ASP A 482 4.74 16.61 -20.47
N THR A 483 5.29 17.82 -20.57
CA THR A 483 4.92 18.97 -19.75
C THR A 483 3.70 19.71 -20.31
N ARG A 484 3.18 19.30 -21.47
CA ARG A 484 1.93 19.81 -22.04
C ARG A 484 0.74 19.08 -21.42
N GLY A 485 -0.16 19.84 -20.79
CA GLY A 485 -1.41 19.32 -20.21
C GLY A 485 -1.24 18.85 -18.76
N LEU A 486 -1.78 17.68 -18.44
CA LEU A 486 -1.89 17.18 -17.05
C LEU A 486 -0.95 16.01 -16.72
N TYR A 487 -0.15 15.53 -17.69
CA TYR A 487 0.63 14.29 -17.52
C TYR A 487 1.84 14.47 -16.59
N ARG A 488 2.54 15.60 -16.71
CA ARG A 488 3.66 16.00 -15.86
C ARG A 488 3.49 17.47 -15.44
N VAL A 489 3.13 17.67 -14.17
CA VAL A 489 2.81 18.98 -13.57
C VAL A 489 3.59 19.16 -12.26
N HIS A 490 3.77 20.41 -11.82
CA HIS A 490 4.58 20.70 -10.63
C HIS A 490 3.88 20.43 -9.31
N GLN A 491 2.55 20.50 -9.28
CA GLN A 491 1.71 20.18 -8.13
C GLN A 491 0.61 19.23 -8.54
N PHE A 492 0.38 18.18 -7.75
CA PHE A 492 -0.75 17.29 -7.96
C PHE A 492 -1.20 16.54 -6.72
N SER A 493 -2.49 16.23 -6.68
CA SER A 493 -3.09 15.36 -5.67
C SER A 493 -2.69 13.90 -5.89
N LYS A 494 -2.28 13.22 -4.81
CA LYS A 494 -1.94 11.80 -4.81
C LYS A 494 -2.51 11.10 -3.57
N VAL A 495 -3.07 9.91 -3.76
CA VAL A 495 -3.42 9.01 -2.65
C VAL A 495 -2.29 8.01 -2.47
N GLU A 496 -1.62 8.07 -1.33
CA GLU A 496 -0.47 7.23 -0.98
C GLU A 496 -0.83 6.19 0.08
N MET A 497 -0.27 5.00 -0.07
CA MET A 497 -0.22 3.94 0.92
C MET A 497 1.19 3.83 1.47
N PHE A 498 1.33 3.75 2.78
CA PHE A 498 2.59 3.52 3.48
C PHE A 498 2.42 2.44 4.52
N VAL A 499 3.30 1.44 4.52
CA VAL A 499 3.23 0.30 5.43
C VAL A 499 4.53 0.11 6.17
N VAL A 500 4.42 -0.20 7.46
CA VAL A 500 5.52 -0.73 8.26
C VAL A 500 5.18 -2.14 8.73
N THR A 501 6.02 -3.10 8.38
CA THR A 501 5.84 -4.51 8.72
C THR A 501 7.07 -5.07 9.45
N LYS A 502 6.95 -6.31 9.95
CA LYS A 502 8.07 -7.02 10.59
C LYS A 502 9.25 -7.12 9.61
N GLY A 503 10.48 -7.03 10.12
CA GLY A 503 11.71 -7.07 9.32
C GLY A 503 12.07 -8.45 8.75
N PHE A 504 11.08 -9.20 8.28
CA PHE A 504 11.27 -10.48 7.57
C PHE A 504 10.95 -10.28 6.10
N GLN A 505 11.84 -10.77 5.22
CA GLN A 505 11.75 -10.54 3.78
C GLN A 505 10.42 -11.04 3.20
N ASN A 506 10.05 -12.29 3.51
CA ASN A 506 8.77 -12.88 3.09
C ASN A 506 7.55 -12.03 3.46
N ARG A 507 7.52 -11.44 4.66
CA ARG A 507 6.41 -10.58 5.11
C ARG A 507 6.37 -9.24 4.39
N SER A 508 7.52 -8.68 4.02
CA SER A 508 7.53 -7.49 3.18
C SER A 508 7.15 -7.80 1.73
N ASP A 509 7.54 -8.94 1.18
CA ASP A 509 7.18 -9.32 -0.19
C ASP A 509 5.68 -9.63 -0.30
N GLU A 510 5.10 -10.38 0.66
CA GLU A 510 3.64 -10.57 0.78
C GLU A 510 2.89 -9.23 0.83
N MET A 511 3.45 -8.23 1.54
CA MET A 511 2.85 -6.90 1.64
C MET A 511 2.95 -6.12 0.33
N LEU A 512 4.03 -6.27 -0.43
CA LEU A 512 4.17 -5.66 -1.74
C LEU A 512 3.11 -6.18 -2.72
N GLU A 513 2.87 -7.50 -2.69
CA GLU A 513 1.79 -8.14 -3.46
C GLU A 513 0.41 -7.60 -3.05
N GLU A 514 0.15 -7.44 -1.75
CA GLU A 514 -1.11 -6.83 -1.27
C GLU A 514 -1.29 -5.39 -1.77
N LEU A 515 -0.22 -4.58 -1.73
CA LEU A 515 -0.26 -3.19 -2.23
C LEU A 515 -0.55 -3.15 -3.73
N ARG A 516 0.10 -4.01 -4.52
CA ARG A 516 -0.16 -4.15 -5.96
C ARG A 516 -1.62 -4.53 -6.22
N ASP A 517 -2.15 -5.50 -5.51
CA ASP A 517 -3.55 -5.94 -5.65
C ASP A 517 -4.54 -4.80 -5.36
N ILE A 518 -4.24 -3.92 -4.40
CA ILE A 518 -5.05 -2.73 -4.12
C ILE A 518 -4.99 -1.73 -5.28
N GLN A 519 -3.80 -1.46 -5.84
CA GLN A 519 -3.64 -0.57 -7.00
C GLN A 519 -4.41 -1.10 -8.22
N GLU A 520 -4.31 -2.40 -8.49
CA GLU A 520 -5.08 -3.08 -9.52
C GLU A 520 -6.60 -3.01 -9.26
N GLU A 521 -7.04 -3.12 -8.00
CA GLU A 521 -8.45 -2.96 -7.64
C GLU A 521 -8.95 -1.54 -7.96
N VAL A 522 -8.16 -0.51 -7.62
CA VAL A 522 -8.47 0.90 -7.90
C VAL A 522 -8.62 1.11 -9.41
N ILE A 523 -7.61 0.74 -10.20
CA ILE A 523 -7.57 0.98 -11.65
C ILE A 523 -8.61 0.14 -12.38
N SER A 524 -8.73 -1.16 -12.05
CA SER A 524 -9.74 -2.03 -12.68
C SER A 524 -11.17 -1.58 -12.39
N GLY A 525 -11.44 -0.96 -11.23
CA GLY A 525 -12.76 -0.41 -10.92
C GLY A 525 -13.12 0.85 -11.72
N LEU A 526 -12.14 1.57 -12.26
CA LEU A 526 -12.37 2.66 -13.22
C LEU A 526 -12.61 2.14 -14.65
N GLY A 527 -12.47 0.82 -14.86
CA GLY A 527 -12.63 0.18 -16.16
C GLY A 527 -11.58 0.65 -17.17
N LEU A 528 -10.36 0.97 -16.73
CA LEU A 528 -9.27 1.41 -17.60
C LEU A 528 -8.44 0.20 -18.07
N PRO A 529 -7.95 0.18 -19.32
CA PRO A 529 -6.97 -0.79 -19.80
C PRO A 529 -5.60 -0.50 -19.16
N TYR A 530 -5.01 -1.49 -18.50
CA TYR A 530 -3.74 -1.32 -17.80
C TYR A 530 -2.82 -2.52 -17.93
N ARG A 531 -1.53 -2.29 -17.71
CA ARG A 531 -0.51 -3.33 -17.56
C ARG A 531 0.30 -3.11 -16.29
N VAL A 532 0.77 -4.20 -15.71
CA VAL A 532 1.65 -4.20 -14.53
C VAL A 532 3.06 -4.57 -14.98
N LEU A 533 4.06 -3.84 -14.49
CA LEU A 533 5.46 -3.98 -14.84
C LEU A 533 6.29 -4.30 -13.60
N ASP A 534 7.16 -5.30 -13.67
CA ASP A 534 8.26 -5.49 -12.72
C ASP A 534 9.45 -4.66 -13.19
N MET A 535 9.81 -3.65 -12.40
CA MET A 535 10.75 -2.62 -12.82
C MET A 535 12.21 -3.10 -12.72
N PRO A 536 13.04 -2.78 -13.71
CA PRO A 536 14.41 -3.27 -13.77
C PRO A 536 15.35 -2.48 -12.85
N THR A 537 16.56 -2.99 -12.66
CA THR A 537 17.54 -2.45 -11.69
C THR A 537 17.79 -0.95 -11.82
N GLU A 538 17.91 -0.39 -13.01
CA GLU A 538 18.22 1.05 -13.22
C GLU A 538 17.05 1.98 -12.80
N GLU A 539 15.84 1.43 -12.72
CA GLU A 539 14.58 2.13 -12.39
C GLU A 539 14.10 1.96 -10.93
N LEU A 540 14.87 1.25 -10.08
CA LEU A 540 14.53 1.06 -8.66
C LEU A 540 14.74 2.31 -7.80
N GLY A 541 15.46 3.32 -8.30
CA GLY A 541 15.91 4.44 -7.47
C GLY A 541 16.88 3.99 -6.36
N ALA A 542 16.98 4.77 -5.27
CA ALA A 542 17.90 4.45 -4.18
C ALA A 542 17.29 3.54 -3.10
N SER A 543 15.99 3.67 -2.82
CA SER A 543 15.34 3.03 -1.68
C SER A 543 14.69 1.68 -1.98
N ALA A 544 14.23 1.43 -3.21
CA ALA A 544 13.46 0.23 -3.52
C ALA A 544 14.37 -1.02 -3.63
N TYR A 545 13.92 -2.10 -3.01
CA TYR A 545 14.43 -3.47 -3.14
C TYR A 545 13.79 -4.22 -4.31
N ARG A 546 12.48 -4.00 -4.51
CA ARG A 546 11.66 -4.42 -5.66
C ARG A 546 10.57 -3.38 -5.90
N LYS A 547 10.20 -3.15 -7.16
CA LYS A 547 9.24 -2.11 -7.56
C LYS A 547 8.31 -2.62 -8.65
N TYR A 548 7.00 -2.40 -8.47
CA TYR A 548 6.00 -2.59 -9.50
C TYR A 548 5.43 -1.26 -9.96
N ASP A 549 5.32 -1.07 -11.26
CA ASP A 549 4.60 0.06 -11.85
C ASP A 549 3.34 -0.42 -12.56
N ILE A 550 2.29 0.40 -12.53
CA ILE A 550 1.08 0.16 -13.30
C ILE A 550 0.89 1.30 -14.28
N GLU A 551 0.81 0.93 -15.55
CA GLU A 551 0.59 1.86 -16.64
C GLU A 551 -0.78 1.66 -17.25
N VAL A 552 -1.41 2.77 -17.63
CA VAL A 552 -2.69 2.78 -18.33
C VAL A 552 -2.48 3.20 -19.77
N TRP A 553 -3.19 2.55 -20.69
CA TRP A 553 -3.16 2.92 -22.10
C TRP A 553 -3.89 4.25 -22.32
N MET A 554 -3.22 5.21 -22.96
CA MET A 554 -3.72 6.57 -23.22
C MET A 554 -3.87 6.77 -24.74
N PRO A 555 -5.07 6.57 -25.32
CA PRO A 555 -5.24 6.53 -26.78
C PRO A 555 -5.03 7.86 -27.48
N GLY A 556 -5.19 9.00 -26.79
CA GLY A 556 -4.86 10.31 -27.32
C GLY A 556 -3.36 10.51 -27.45
N ARG A 557 -2.62 10.02 -26.45
CA ARG A 557 -1.16 10.02 -26.42
C ARG A 557 -0.53 8.92 -27.28
N GLY A 558 -1.25 7.83 -27.54
CA GLY A 558 -0.75 6.67 -28.30
C GLY A 558 0.32 5.87 -27.57
N SER A 559 0.37 5.98 -26.24
CA SER A 559 1.36 5.29 -25.41
C SER A 559 0.76 4.82 -24.10
N TRP A 560 1.47 3.92 -23.42
CA TRP A 560 1.25 3.63 -22.02
C TRP A 560 1.72 4.81 -21.16
N GLY A 561 1.09 5.01 -20.01
CA GLY A 561 1.52 5.98 -19.04
C GLY A 561 1.35 5.50 -17.60
N GLU A 562 2.43 5.57 -16.83
CA GLU A 562 2.47 5.20 -15.40
C GLU A 562 1.44 6.02 -14.60
N VAL A 563 0.55 5.35 -13.87
CA VAL A 563 -0.43 6.02 -12.99
C VAL A 563 -0.23 5.65 -11.52
N SER A 564 0.65 4.70 -11.23
CA SER A 564 0.79 4.06 -9.94
C SER A 564 2.10 3.28 -9.87
N SER A 565 2.76 3.29 -8.72
CA SER A 565 4.00 2.57 -8.43
C SER A 565 3.99 2.07 -6.99
N ALA A 566 4.55 0.89 -6.72
CA ALA A 566 4.66 0.27 -5.40
C ALA A 566 6.08 -0.24 -5.17
N SER A 567 6.67 0.06 -4.02
CA SER A 567 8.04 -0.31 -3.69
C SER A 567 8.13 -1.00 -2.32
N ASN A 568 8.83 -2.13 -2.29
CA ASN A 568 9.34 -2.68 -1.04
C ASN A 568 10.68 -2.01 -0.73
N CYS A 569 10.78 -1.26 0.35
CA CYS A 569 12.00 -0.55 0.75
C CYS A 569 12.79 -1.31 1.82
N THR A 570 12.35 -2.51 2.21
CA THR A 570 12.93 -3.33 3.29
C THR A 570 13.33 -2.45 4.48
N ALA A 571 14.54 -2.59 5.02
CA ALA A 571 15.01 -1.81 6.15
C ALA A 571 15.60 -0.43 5.75
N TYR A 572 15.65 -0.06 4.47
CA TYR A 572 16.39 1.12 3.99
C TYR A 572 15.96 2.41 4.70
N GLN A 573 14.66 2.70 4.70
CA GLN A 573 14.12 3.91 5.32
C GLN A 573 14.02 3.74 6.83
N ALA A 574 13.65 2.55 7.31
CA ALA A 574 13.54 2.26 8.74
C ALA A 574 14.88 2.45 9.48
N LEU A 575 16.00 2.07 8.87
CA LEU A 575 17.34 2.28 9.43
C LEU A 575 17.67 3.78 9.52
N ARG A 576 17.39 4.54 8.45
CA ARG A 576 17.67 5.99 8.36
C ARG A 576 16.78 6.83 9.27
N LEU A 577 15.55 6.36 9.50
CA LEU A 577 14.54 7.03 10.33
C LEU A 577 14.48 6.50 11.76
N GLY A 578 15.22 5.43 12.10
CA GLY A 578 15.20 4.83 13.44
C GLY A 578 13.90 4.12 13.80
N ILE A 579 13.19 3.56 12.82
CA ILE A 579 11.94 2.80 13.00
C ILE A 579 12.28 1.37 13.42
N ARG A 580 12.01 1.01 14.67
CA ARG A 580 12.53 -0.23 15.27
C ARG A 580 11.46 -0.99 16.05
N GLN A 581 11.68 -2.28 16.26
CA GLN A 581 10.91 -3.10 17.17
C GLN A 581 11.80 -3.71 18.26
N LYS A 582 11.34 -3.69 19.50
CA LYS A 582 12.04 -4.29 20.65
C LYS A 582 12.00 -5.82 20.55
N ARG A 583 13.14 -6.47 20.79
CA ARG A 583 13.22 -7.93 20.88
C ARG A 583 12.48 -8.38 22.15
N GLY A 584 11.55 -9.32 22.00
CA GLY A 584 10.95 -10.00 23.15
C GLY A 584 11.99 -10.85 23.89
N PRO A 585 11.74 -11.25 25.15
CA PRO A 585 12.59 -12.24 25.82
C PRO A 585 12.70 -13.50 24.93
N PRO A 586 13.86 -14.17 24.91
CA PRO A 586 14.00 -15.44 24.20
C PRO A 586 12.90 -16.38 24.71
N ALA A 587 12.19 -17.03 23.79
CA ALA A 587 11.16 -17.99 24.14
C ALA A 587 11.83 -19.16 24.87
N SER A 588 11.88 -19.10 26.20
CA SER A 588 12.11 -20.28 27.03
C SER A 588 10.91 -21.19 26.82
N SER A 589 11.16 -22.36 26.21
CA SER A 589 10.32 -23.56 26.19
C SER A 589 8.99 -23.42 26.96
N ALA A 590 7.98 -22.86 26.29
CA ALA A 590 6.60 -22.93 26.74
C ALA A 590 5.85 -23.75 25.68
N THR A 591 5.64 -25.01 26.03
CA THR A 591 4.67 -25.90 25.43
C THR A 591 3.29 -25.23 25.34
N SER A 592 2.60 -25.52 24.24
CA SER A 592 1.16 -25.43 23.96
C SER A 592 0.48 -24.05 23.81
N ALA A 593 -0.09 -23.91 22.60
CA ALA A 593 -1.43 -23.40 22.29
C ALA A 593 -1.71 -21.90 22.46
N ASP A 594 -1.66 -21.16 21.35
CA ASP A 594 -2.85 -20.52 20.74
C ASP A 594 -2.40 -19.43 19.74
N ASP A 595 -2.28 -19.81 18.46
CA ASP A 595 -2.28 -18.86 17.34
C ASP A 595 -3.06 -19.53 16.18
N PRO A 596 -4.27 -19.08 15.83
CA PRO A 596 -5.08 -19.72 14.80
C PRO A 596 -4.82 -19.03 13.45
N ALA A 597 -3.71 -19.35 12.78
CA ALA A 597 -3.53 -18.92 11.38
C ALA A 597 -2.50 -19.72 10.55
N ASP A 598 -1.70 -20.62 11.10
CA ASP A 598 -0.68 -21.34 10.32
C ASP A 598 -0.99 -22.85 10.24
N ARG A 599 -1.86 -23.25 9.30
CA ARG A 599 -1.94 -24.64 8.82
C ARG A 599 -2.31 -24.68 7.33
N ALA A 600 -1.31 -25.05 6.52
CA ALA A 600 -1.28 -25.53 5.13
C ALA A 600 -0.16 -24.74 4.44
N SER A 601 0.97 -25.29 4.01
CA SER A 601 1.19 -26.58 3.37
C SER A 601 2.70 -26.87 3.38
N ASP A 602 3.12 -28.03 3.91
CA ASP A 602 4.46 -28.58 3.66
C ASP A 602 4.33 -30.11 3.65
N GLU A 603 4.33 -30.70 2.46
CA GLU A 603 4.77 -32.08 2.25
C GLU A 603 5.64 -32.13 0.98
N ALA A 604 6.78 -32.82 1.15
CA ALA A 604 7.74 -33.32 0.16
C ALA A 604 8.76 -32.32 -0.43
N SER A 605 9.99 -32.35 0.08
CA SER A 605 11.05 -33.20 -0.50
C SER A 605 12.40 -33.01 0.22
N ASP A 606 12.89 -34.12 0.77
CA ASP A 606 14.30 -34.31 1.16
C ASP A 606 15.18 -34.50 -0.09
N LYS A 607 16.34 -33.82 -0.14
CA LYS A 607 17.67 -34.45 -0.21
C LYS A 607 18.82 -33.42 -0.30
N ALA A 608 19.61 -33.41 0.79
CA ALA A 608 21.06 -33.25 0.92
C ALA A 608 21.89 -32.51 -0.15
N SER A 609 22.63 -31.50 0.30
CA SER A 609 24.10 -31.51 0.19
C SER A 609 24.76 -30.63 1.26
N ASP A 610 25.75 -31.25 1.90
CA ASP A 610 26.64 -30.83 2.97
C ASP A 610 27.61 -29.71 2.56
N SER A 611 27.75 -28.68 3.41
CA SER A 611 29.04 -28.01 3.63
C SER A 611 29.03 -27.25 4.95
N SER A 612 29.73 -27.85 5.90
CA SER A 612 30.17 -27.27 7.17
C SER A 612 31.06 -26.04 6.98
N LEU A 613 30.80 -24.96 7.73
CA LEU A 613 31.78 -24.16 8.50
C LEU A 613 31.09 -22.93 9.12
N ASP A 614 31.10 -22.86 10.45
CA ASP A 614 31.22 -21.65 11.31
C ASP A 614 30.52 -21.82 12.65
N LYS A 615 31.21 -22.48 13.58
CA LYS A 615 30.95 -22.35 15.02
C LYS A 615 31.75 -21.16 15.56
N ALA A 616 31.15 -19.98 15.56
CA ALA A 616 31.54 -18.90 16.46
C ALA A 616 30.45 -18.74 17.52
N SER A 617 30.75 -19.18 18.75
CA SER A 617 29.86 -19.08 19.91
C SER A 617 29.38 -17.63 20.14
N PRO A 618 28.07 -17.36 20.27
CA PRO A 618 27.60 -16.04 20.65
C PRO A 618 27.67 -15.87 22.17
N GLN A 619 28.36 -14.84 22.63
CA GLN A 619 28.20 -14.31 23.99
C GLN A 619 26.72 -13.93 24.24
N PRO A 620 26.24 -13.96 25.50
CA PRO A 620 24.86 -13.63 25.82
C PRO A 620 24.53 -12.20 25.35
N PRO A 621 23.42 -11.99 24.61
CA PRO A 621 23.07 -10.67 24.09
C PRO A 621 22.70 -9.71 25.23
N SER A 622 23.15 -8.47 25.13
CA SER A 622 22.79 -7.38 26.02
C SER A 622 21.27 -7.19 26.11
N GLU A 623 20.76 -6.99 27.33
CA GLU A 623 19.38 -6.62 27.59
C GLU A 623 19.03 -5.34 26.80
N GLY A 624 18.08 -5.42 25.87
CA GLY A 624 17.58 -4.27 25.09
C GLY A 624 17.73 -4.33 23.57
N ALA A 625 18.15 -5.46 22.98
CA ALA A 625 18.26 -5.59 21.53
C ALA A 625 16.96 -5.20 20.77
N SER A 626 17.08 -4.38 19.74
CA SER A 626 15.99 -3.96 18.83
C SER A 626 16.37 -4.27 17.38
N TYR A 627 15.43 -4.63 16.52
CA TYR A 627 15.68 -4.81 15.09
C TYR A 627 14.93 -3.76 14.26
N PRO A 628 15.48 -3.36 13.09
CA PRO A 628 14.77 -2.46 12.17
C PRO A 628 13.55 -3.16 11.59
N LEU A 629 12.49 -2.39 11.36
CA LEU A 629 11.30 -2.86 10.65
C LEU A 629 11.47 -2.70 9.13
N HIS A 630 10.56 -3.26 8.34
CA HIS A 630 10.52 -3.03 6.90
C HIS A 630 9.47 -1.98 6.55
N THR A 631 9.78 -1.10 5.59
CA THR A 631 8.85 -0.09 5.07
C THR A 631 8.49 -0.40 3.62
N LEU A 632 7.25 -0.10 3.26
CA LEU A 632 6.75 -0.18 1.89
C LEU A 632 5.92 1.06 1.58
N ASN A 633 5.95 1.48 0.32
CA ASN A 633 5.12 2.57 -0.18
C ASN A 633 4.39 2.12 -1.45
N ALA A 634 3.23 2.72 -1.72
CA ALA A 634 2.51 2.51 -2.96
C ALA A 634 1.57 3.67 -3.29
N THR A 635 1.62 4.15 -4.53
CA THR A 635 0.67 5.13 -5.05
C THR A 635 -0.64 4.42 -5.35
N ALA A 636 -1.70 4.66 -4.58
CA ALA A 636 -3.03 4.12 -4.90
C ALA A 636 -3.66 4.84 -6.10
N ALA A 637 -3.43 6.15 -6.23
CA ALA A 637 -3.93 6.96 -7.34
C ALA A 637 -3.10 8.25 -7.53
N ALA A 638 -2.49 8.42 -8.70
CA ALA A 638 -1.97 9.70 -9.17
C ALA A 638 -3.06 10.44 -9.97
N ILE A 639 -3.68 11.46 -9.36
CA ILE A 639 -4.96 11.98 -9.83
C ILE A 639 -4.90 12.62 -11.23
N PRO A 640 -3.93 13.48 -11.58
CA PRO A 640 -3.88 14.09 -12.92
C PRO A 640 -3.75 13.06 -14.03
N ARG A 641 -2.89 12.05 -13.85
CA ARG A 641 -2.69 11.00 -14.86
C ARG A 641 -3.93 10.10 -14.99
N LEU A 642 -4.67 9.87 -13.91
CA LEU A 642 -5.97 9.20 -13.97
C LEU A 642 -7.05 10.06 -14.66
N ILE A 643 -7.04 11.39 -14.47
CA ILE A 643 -7.92 12.29 -15.22
C ILE A 643 -7.62 12.18 -16.71
N VAL A 644 -6.34 12.26 -17.11
CA VAL A 644 -5.92 12.03 -18.51
C VAL A 644 -6.47 10.69 -18.99
N ALA A 645 -6.16 9.59 -18.30
CA ALA A 645 -6.60 8.26 -18.69
C ALA A 645 -8.13 8.16 -18.87
N ILE A 646 -8.92 8.77 -17.97
CA ILE A 646 -10.39 8.75 -18.06
C ILE A 646 -10.88 9.54 -19.27
N LEU A 647 -10.37 10.76 -19.46
CA LEU A 647 -10.76 11.61 -20.58
C LEU A 647 -10.48 10.92 -21.92
N GLU A 648 -9.30 10.33 -22.08
CA GLU A 648 -8.90 9.72 -23.35
C GLU A 648 -9.62 8.38 -23.62
N ASN A 649 -9.86 7.57 -22.59
CA ASN A 649 -10.50 6.25 -22.76
C ASN A 649 -12.03 6.32 -22.85
N HIS A 650 -12.68 7.18 -22.06
CA HIS A 650 -14.15 7.26 -22.00
C HIS A 650 -14.73 8.33 -22.92
N GLY A 651 -14.00 9.43 -23.16
CA GLY A 651 -14.38 10.48 -24.10
C GLY A 651 -15.65 11.24 -23.71
N LEU A 652 -16.39 11.68 -24.74
CA LEU A 652 -17.59 12.51 -24.59
C LEU A 652 -18.84 11.83 -25.16
N ASP A 653 -20.00 12.11 -24.56
CA ASP A 653 -21.33 11.80 -25.10
C ASP A 653 -22.12 13.09 -25.22
N LYS A 654 -22.39 13.54 -26.45
CA LYS A 654 -23.10 14.80 -26.75
C LYS A 654 -22.50 16.02 -26.01
N GLY A 655 -21.18 16.06 -25.93
CA GLY A 655 -20.42 17.12 -25.24
C GLY A 655 -20.34 16.98 -23.72
N LYS A 656 -20.88 15.92 -23.13
CA LYS A 656 -20.76 15.62 -21.69
C LYS A 656 -19.62 14.66 -21.44
N LEU A 657 -18.90 14.82 -20.33
CA LEU A 657 -17.88 13.85 -19.93
C LEU A 657 -18.52 12.48 -19.67
N VAL A 658 -17.94 11.43 -20.25
CA VAL A 658 -18.31 10.05 -19.95
C VAL A 658 -17.44 9.56 -18.79
N LEU A 659 -18.06 9.24 -17.66
CA LEU A 659 -17.35 8.85 -16.44
C LEU A 659 -17.71 7.42 -16.01
N PRO A 660 -16.77 6.68 -15.39
CA PRO A 660 -17.06 5.40 -14.74
C PRO A 660 -18.18 5.52 -13.71
N ASP A 661 -19.17 4.63 -13.77
CA ASP A 661 -20.27 4.63 -12.83
C ASP A 661 -19.82 4.39 -11.39
N THR A 662 -18.68 3.72 -11.18
CA THR A 662 -18.02 3.54 -9.88
C THR A 662 -17.70 4.85 -9.14
N LEU A 663 -17.62 5.98 -9.86
CA LEU A 663 -17.39 7.30 -9.27
C LEU A 663 -18.67 7.97 -8.77
N LYS A 664 -19.87 7.47 -9.10
CA LYS A 664 -21.16 8.04 -8.68
C LYS A 664 -21.27 8.37 -7.19
N PRO A 665 -20.89 7.47 -6.25
CA PRO A 665 -21.03 7.74 -4.83
C PRO A 665 -20.13 8.89 -4.34
N PHE A 666 -19.15 9.28 -5.15
CA PHE A 666 -18.14 10.30 -4.84
C PHE A 666 -18.35 11.57 -5.66
N TRP A 667 -19.38 11.63 -6.50
CA TRP A 667 -19.67 12.78 -7.36
C TRP A 667 -20.38 13.88 -6.58
N LEU A 668 -19.75 15.05 -6.48
CA LEU A 668 -20.24 16.13 -5.63
C LEU A 668 -21.60 16.72 -6.05
N ALA A 669 -21.93 16.72 -7.35
CA ALA A 669 -23.23 17.19 -7.85
C ALA A 669 -24.35 16.15 -7.76
N GLY A 670 -24.06 14.96 -7.20
CA GLY A 670 -25.01 13.87 -7.05
C GLY A 670 -25.13 12.96 -8.28
N GLU A 671 -25.70 11.77 -8.09
CA GLU A 671 -25.72 10.70 -9.10
C GLU A 671 -26.53 11.03 -10.37
N HIS A 672 -27.41 12.04 -10.29
CA HIS A 672 -28.32 12.46 -11.35
C HIS A 672 -27.88 13.76 -12.04
N ASP A 673 -26.63 14.17 -11.87
CA ASP A 673 -26.06 15.31 -12.57
C ASP A 673 -26.26 15.17 -14.09
N ARG A 674 -26.82 16.22 -14.69
CA ARG A 674 -27.13 16.28 -16.12
C ARG A 674 -25.91 16.60 -16.97
N ASN A 675 -24.80 17.02 -16.36
CA ASN A 675 -23.60 17.46 -17.05
C ASN A 675 -22.60 16.33 -17.36
N VAL A 676 -22.83 15.12 -16.82
CA VAL A 676 -22.01 13.94 -17.06
C VAL A 676 -22.84 12.75 -17.53
N THR A 677 -22.22 11.85 -18.30
CA THR A 677 -22.81 10.58 -18.72
C THR A 677 -22.08 9.45 -18.01
N TRP A 678 -22.83 8.54 -17.38
CA TRP A 678 -22.25 7.42 -16.63
C TRP A 678 -22.11 6.16 -17.49
N ARG A 679 -20.90 5.62 -17.61
CA ARG A 679 -20.63 4.34 -18.25
C ARG A 679 -20.48 3.24 -17.22
N TYR A 680 -21.17 2.13 -17.44
CA TYR A 680 -21.08 0.96 -16.57
C TYR A 680 -19.72 0.27 -16.72
N THR A 681 -18.95 0.17 -15.63
CA THR A 681 -17.61 -0.48 -15.64
C THR A 681 -17.59 -1.89 -15.08
N GLY A 682 -18.76 -2.52 -14.89
CA GLY A 682 -18.84 -3.95 -14.54
C GLY A 682 -18.80 -4.29 -13.05
N LYS A 683 -18.56 -3.33 -12.15
CA LYS A 683 -18.37 -3.60 -10.70
C LYS A 683 -19.28 -2.87 -9.71
N LEU A 684 -20.20 -2.00 -10.14
CA LEU A 684 -21.30 -1.61 -9.26
C LEU A 684 -22.43 -2.63 -9.33
N LYS A 685 -22.69 -3.33 -8.21
CA LYS A 685 -23.97 -4.00 -7.95
C LYS A 685 -25.08 -2.93 -7.83
N GLY A 686 -25.45 -2.29 -8.94
CA GLY A 686 -26.73 -1.61 -9.09
C GLY A 686 -27.81 -2.61 -9.47
N PRO A 687 -29.10 -2.37 -9.15
CA PRO A 687 -30.15 -3.34 -9.41
C PRO A 687 -30.27 -3.60 -10.93
N PRO A 688 -30.36 -4.88 -11.37
CA PRO A 688 -30.44 -5.22 -12.79
C PRO A 688 -31.63 -4.53 -13.46
N ARG A 689 -31.35 -3.74 -14.50
CA ARG A 689 -32.35 -2.94 -15.22
C ARG A 689 -33.39 -3.79 -15.97
N SER A 690 -33.11 -5.06 -16.26
CA SER A 690 -34.11 -5.99 -16.84
C SER A 690 -34.37 -7.22 -15.95
N ARG A 691 -35.63 -7.70 -15.96
CA ARG A 691 -36.03 -8.95 -15.27
C ARG A 691 -35.17 -10.15 -15.73
N LEU A 692 -34.81 -10.18 -17.01
CA LEU A 692 -33.98 -11.22 -17.63
C LEU A 692 -32.54 -11.20 -17.12
N GLN A 693 -31.90 -10.02 -17.02
CA GLN A 693 -30.54 -9.90 -16.48
C GLN A 693 -30.49 -10.31 -15.00
N ARG A 694 -31.54 -9.95 -14.25
CA ARG A 694 -31.73 -10.32 -12.83
C ARG A 694 -31.82 -11.84 -12.66
N ALA A 695 -32.56 -12.51 -13.56
CA ALA A 695 -32.67 -13.96 -13.60
C ALA A 695 -31.34 -14.63 -14.02
N LEU A 696 -30.70 -14.16 -15.09
CA LEU A 696 -29.42 -14.70 -15.58
C LEU A 696 -28.30 -14.58 -14.54
N MET A 697 -28.23 -13.48 -13.80
CA MET A 697 -27.25 -13.31 -12.73
C MET A 697 -27.50 -14.25 -11.55
N ARG A 698 -28.77 -14.49 -11.19
CA ARG A 698 -29.14 -15.48 -10.17
C ARG A 698 -28.78 -16.90 -10.62
N VAL A 699 -29.09 -17.26 -11.86
CA VAL A 699 -28.72 -18.56 -12.45
C VAL A 699 -27.20 -18.75 -12.47
N ARG A 700 -26.42 -17.75 -12.92
CA ARG A 700 -24.94 -17.79 -12.88
C ARG A 700 -24.36 -17.84 -11.47
N SER A 701 -25.03 -17.22 -10.50
CA SER A 701 -24.63 -17.30 -9.09
C SER A 701 -24.90 -18.68 -8.50
N ILE A 702 -26.04 -19.28 -8.81
CA ILE A 702 -26.42 -20.62 -8.34
C ILE A 702 -25.52 -21.66 -8.99
N ALA A 703 -25.26 -21.54 -10.30
CA ALA A 703 -24.32 -22.38 -11.03
C ALA A 703 -22.95 -22.34 -10.35
N ARG A 704 -22.37 -21.15 -10.11
CA ARG A 704 -21.06 -21.03 -9.43
C ARG A 704 -21.03 -21.62 -8.01
N LYS A 705 -22.07 -21.38 -7.20
CA LYS A 705 -22.16 -21.98 -5.85
C LYS A 705 -22.19 -23.51 -5.91
N ASN A 706 -22.77 -24.06 -6.98
CA ASN A 706 -22.87 -25.48 -7.25
C ASN A 706 -21.90 -25.91 -8.36
N GLY A 707 -20.76 -25.23 -8.58
CA GLY A 707 -20.04 -25.19 -9.86
C GLY A 707 -19.91 -26.51 -10.61
N THR A 708 -20.43 -26.80 -11.79
CA THR A 708 -21.44 -26.28 -12.75
C THR A 708 -21.28 -24.96 -13.50
N ASP A 709 -21.22 -25.10 -14.83
CA ASP A 709 -21.35 -24.04 -15.84
C ASP A 709 -22.83 -23.65 -16.05
N ALA A 710 -23.10 -22.36 -16.29
CA ALA A 710 -24.48 -21.85 -16.34
C ALA A 710 -25.33 -22.40 -17.51
N PRO A 711 -24.77 -22.60 -18.74
CA PRO A 711 -25.49 -23.22 -19.84
C PRO A 711 -25.84 -24.68 -19.57
N THR A 712 -24.96 -25.47 -18.95
CA THR A 712 -25.23 -26.89 -18.65
C THR A 712 -26.26 -27.04 -17.53
N MET A 713 -26.26 -26.14 -16.54
CA MET A 713 -27.31 -26.11 -15.52
C MET A 713 -28.68 -25.74 -16.11
N MET A 714 -28.71 -24.80 -17.06
CA MET A 714 -29.95 -24.43 -17.78
C MET A 714 -30.47 -25.59 -18.65
N ALA A 715 -29.58 -26.26 -19.39
CA ALA A 715 -29.92 -27.44 -20.18
C ALA A 715 -30.43 -28.59 -19.29
N SER A 716 -29.81 -28.81 -18.13
CA SER A 716 -30.24 -29.81 -17.15
C SER A 716 -31.65 -29.52 -16.64
N PHE A 717 -31.96 -28.25 -16.35
CA PHE A 717 -33.30 -27.85 -15.95
C PHE A 717 -34.33 -28.15 -17.04
N LEU A 718 -34.06 -27.81 -18.30
CA LEU A 718 -34.98 -28.07 -19.42
C LEU A 718 -35.24 -29.57 -19.61
N ILE A 719 -34.19 -30.40 -19.57
CA ILE A 719 -34.30 -31.85 -19.69
C ILE A 719 -35.12 -32.43 -18.53
N LEU A 720 -34.81 -32.04 -17.30
CA LEU A 720 -35.55 -32.47 -16.10
C LEU A 720 -37.00 -31.97 -16.11
N HIS A 721 -37.26 -30.78 -16.66
CA HIS A 721 -38.60 -30.21 -16.73
C HIS A 721 -39.51 -31.03 -17.66
N GLU A 722 -38.99 -31.48 -18.80
CA GLU A 722 -39.70 -32.36 -19.72
C GLU A 722 -39.84 -33.79 -19.16
N LEU A 723 -38.78 -34.35 -18.57
CA LEU A 723 -38.83 -35.70 -17.96
C LEU A 723 -39.83 -35.78 -16.80
N THR A 724 -39.88 -34.76 -15.94
CA THR A 724 -40.87 -34.67 -14.87
C THR A 724 -42.29 -34.42 -15.38
N ALA A 725 -42.49 -34.09 -16.66
CA ALA A 725 -43.80 -34.09 -17.31
C ALA A 725 -44.17 -35.49 -17.81
N LEU A 726 -43.26 -36.07 -18.59
CA LEU A 726 -43.54 -37.22 -19.43
C LEU A 726 -43.61 -38.52 -18.62
N VAL A 727 -42.71 -38.71 -17.66
CA VAL A 727 -42.69 -39.93 -16.84
C VAL A 727 -43.95 -40.04 -15.98
N PRO A 728 -44.37 -39.03 -15.20
CA PRO A 728 -45.61 -39.12 -14.42
C PRO A 728 -46.84 -39.21 -15.31
N LEU A 729 -46.88 -38.56 -16.47
CA LEU A 729 -48.00 -38.65 -17.41
C LEU A 729 -48.23 -40.10 -17.85
N VAL A 730 -47.17 -40.81 -18.23
CA VAL A 730 -47.23 -42.21 -18.65
C VAL A 730 -47.59 -43.12 -17.47
N VAL A 731 -46.97 -42.91 -16.30
CA VAL A 731 -47.28 -43.71 -15.10
C VAL A 731 -48.74 -43.52 -14.66
N LEU A 732 -49.21 -42.29 -14.56
CA LEU A 732 -50.58 -41.97 -14.18
C LEU A 732 -51.59 -42.51 -15.19
N PHE A 733 -51.27 -42.48 -16.48
CA PHE A 733 -52.12 -43.08 -17.51
C PHE A 733 -52.38 -44.58 -17.23
N TYR A 734 -51.32 -45.35 -16.96
CA TYR A 734 -51.47 -46.78 -16.66
C TYR A 734 -52.10 -47.04 -15.29
N VAL A 735 -51.77 -46.25 -14.27
CA VAL A 735 -52.36 -46.35 -12.92
C VAL A 735 -53.86 -46.03 -12.95
N PHE A 736 -54.27 -44.98 -13.64
CA PHE A 736 -55.68 -44.62 -13.82
C PHE A 736 -56.42 -45.67 -14.64
N GLY A 737 -55.75 -46.29 -15.61
CA GLY A 737 -56.24 -47.49 -16.31
C GLY A 737 -56.50 -48.66 -15.37
N ALA A 738 -55.55 -48.99 -14.50
CA ALA A 738 -55.66 -50.09 -13.55
C ALA A 738 -56.72 -49.84 -12.45
N LEU A 739 -56.90 -48.59 -12.04
CA LEU A 739 -57.85 -48.18 -11.01
C LEU A 739 -59.26 -47.87 -11.55
N GLY A 740 -59.49 -47.97 -12.86
CA GLY A 740 -60.78 -47.66 -13.46
C GLY A 740 -61.20 -46.18 -13.32
N VAL A 741 -60.23 -45.27 -13.16
CA VAL A 741 -60.51 -43.84 -12.99
C VAL A 741 -61.16 -43.28 -14.26
N GLY A 742 -60.70 -43.71 -15.43
CA GLY A 742 -61.24 -43.28 -16.71
C GLY A 742 -62.68 -43.73 -16.93
N THR A 743 -63.03 -44.94 -16.49
CA THR A 743 -64.43 -45.43 -16.52
C THR A 743 -65.30 -44.68 -15.52
N ALA A 744 -64.80 -44.37 -14.31
CA ALA A 744 -65.53 -43.57 -13.33
C ALA A 744 -65.73 -42.12 -13.77
N VAL A 745 -64.72 -41.50 -14.39
CA VAL A 745 -64.82 -40.16 -14.99
C VAL A 745 -65.78 -40.18 -16.16
N LEU A 746 -65.75 -41.21 -17.03
CA LEU A 746 -66.72 -41.36 -18.11
C LEU A 746 -68.14 -41.48 -17.55
N GLN A 747 -68.35 -42.33 -16.54
CA GLN A 747 -69.65 -42.55 -15.91
C GLN A 747 -70.16 -41.31 -15.17
N TRP A 748 -69.28 -40.50 -14.61
CA TRP A 748 -69.62 -39.18 -14.04
C TRP A 748 -69.95 -38.15 -15.14
N LEU A 749 -69.23 -38.16 -16.25
CA LEU A 749 -69.47 -37.26 -17.39
C LEU A 749 -70.71 -37.66 -18.22
N LEU A 750 -71.05 -38.94 -18.22
CA LEU A 750 -72.13 -39.58 -18.98
C LEU A 750 -73.34 -39.98 -18.10
N GLY A 751 -73.28 -39.73 -16.80
CA GLY A 751 -74.31 -40.14 -15.84
C GLY A 751 -75.67 -39.48 -16.11
N ASP A 752 -76.70 -40.35 -16.19
CA ASP A 752 -78.15 -40.15 -16.34
C ASP A 752 -78.59 -38.80 -16.91
N ALA A 753 -78.41 -38.64 -18.23
CA ALA A 753 -79.09 -37.61 -18.99
C ALA A 753 -80.20 -38.25 -19.83
N ASP A 754 -81.45 -37.93 -19.47
CA ASP A 754 -82.69 -38.24 -20.20
C ASP A 754 -82.55 -37.86 -21.69
N PRO A 755 -82.76 -38.79 -22.64
CA PRO A 755 -82.51 -38.55 -24.07
C PRO A 755 -83.49 -37.58 -24.75
N SER A 756 -84.34 -36.88 -23.98
CA SER A 756 -85.42 -36.02 -24.49
C SER A 756 -85.24 -34.51 -24.26
N ALA A 757 -84.13 -34.03 -23.70
CA ALA A 757 -83.90 -32.59 -23.48
C ALA A 757 -83.04 -31.93 -24.58
N GLU A 758 -83.68 -31.14 -25.46
CA GLU A 758 -82.98 -30.17 -26.31
C GLU A 758 -82.45 -29.00 -25.47
N ASP A 759 -81.17 -29.05 -25.09
CA ASP A 759 -80.49 -27.94 -24.40
C ASP A 759 -79.17 -27.57 -25.09
N GLU A 760 -79.06 -26.31 -25.56
CA GLU A 760 -77.87 -25.65 -26.10
C GLU A 760 -76.81 -25.35 -25.01
N SER A 761 -76.52 -26.33 -24.17
CA SER A 761 -75.57 -26.23 -23.07
C SER A 761 -74.12 -26.45 -23.52
N MET A 762 -73.18 -25.77 -22.86
CA MET A 762 -71.73 -25.96 -23.01
C MET A 762 -71.33 -27.45 -22.87
N GLY A 763 -72.10 -28.22 -22.08
CA GLY A 763 -71.95 -29.67 -21.95
C GLY A 763 -72.24 -30.44 -23.24
N ALA A 764 -73.27 -30.07 -24.00
CA ALA A 764 -73.60 -30.69 -25.30
C ALA A 764 -72.50 -30.44 -26.35
N ARG A 765 -71.92 -29.23 -26.34
CA ARG A 765 -70.77 -28.88 -27.18
C ARG A 765 -69.52 -29.69 -26.80
N LEU A 766 -69.23 -29.83 -25.51
CA LEU A 766 -68.15 -30.68 -24.99
C LEU A 766 -68.34 -32.15 -25.35
N ARG A 767 -69.57 -32.68 -25.27
CA ARG A 767 -69.92 -34.04 -25.70
C ARG A 767 -69.63 -34.26 -27.19
N SER A 768 -70.10 -33.35 -28.05
CA SER A 768 -69.85 -33.43 -29.50
C SER A 768 -68.36 -33.30 -29.87
N TRP A 769 -67.59 -32.55 -29.08
CA TRP A 769 -66.15 -32.38 -29.28
C TRP A 769 -65.38 -33.62 -28.83
N ALA A 770 -65.74 -34.19 -27.67
CA ALA A 770 -65.13 -35.40 -27.13
C ALA A 770 -65.33 -36.59 -28.10
N ARG A 771 -66.56 -36.81 -28.59
CA ARG A 771 -66.89 -37.89 -29.54
C ARG A 771 -66.12 -37.77 -30.87
N ARG A 772 -66.02 -36.56 -31.42
CA ARG A 772 -65.22 -36.29 -32.65
C ARG A 772 -63.71 -36.52 -32.45
N LYS A 773 -63.21 -36.33 -31.23
CA LYS A 773 -61.78 -36.55 -30.91
C LYS A 773 -61.50 -38.03 -30.64
N GLU A 774 -62.43 -38.73 -30.02
CA GLU A 774 -62.42 -40.18 -29.83
C GLU A 774 -62.29 -40.91 -31.17
N GLU A 775 -63.17 -40.62 -32.13
CA GLU A 775 -63.14 -41.22 -33.48
C GLU A 775 -61.82 -40.98 -34.23
N ARG A 776 -61.16 -39.84 -33.96
CA ARG A 776 -59.87 -39.51 -34.59
C ARG A 776 -58.71 -40.23 -33.90
N PHE A 777 -58.80 -40.39 -32.58
CA PHE A 777 -57.82 -41.08 -31.77
C PHE A 777 -57.85 -42.59 -32.02
N GLU A 778 -59.03 -43.19 -32.11
CA GLU A 778 -59.19 -44.61 -32.43
C GLU A 778 -58.62 -44.95 -33.81
N ARG A 779 -58.92 -44.14 -34.84
CA ARG A 779 -58.32 -44.28 -36.18
C ARG A 779 -56.79 -44.20 -36.15
N TYR A 780 -56.23 -43.35 -35.29
CA TYR A 780 -54.77 -43.26 -35.12
C TYR A 780 -54.19 -44.51 -34.43
N CYS A 781 -54.86 -45.01 -33.38
CA CYS A 781 -54.45 -46.21 -32.64
C CYS A 781 -54.52 -47.47 -33.51
N ARG A 782 -55.60 -47.68 -34.28
CA ARG A 782 -55.72 -48.79 -35.25
C ARG A 782 -54.65 -48.74 -36.34
N ARG A 783 -54.29 -47.54 -36.82
CA ARG A 783 -53.21 -47.37 -37.82
C ARG A 783 -51.82 -47.70 -37.28
N LYS A 784 -51.58 -47.50 -35.98
CA LYS A 784 -50.24 -47.67 -35.37
C LYS A 784 -50.10 -48.93 -34.51
N GLY A 785 -51.18 -49.64 -34.22
CA GLY A 785 -51.18 -50.84 -33.38
C GLY A 785 -50.94 -50.55 -31.89
N TYR A 786 -51.42 -49.40 -31.40
CA TYR A 786 -51.22 -48.97 -30.01
C TYR A 786 -52.47 -49.21 -29.15
N LEU A 787 -52.28 -49.41 -27.84
CA LEU A 787 -53.37 -49.59 -26.83
C LEU A 787 -54.26 -50.83 -27.05
N GLY A 788 -53.70 -51.93 -27.54
CA GLY A 788 -54.41 -53.21 -27.71
C GLY A 788 -55.15 -53.37 -29.05
N PHE A 789 -55.03 -52.40 -29.96
CA PHE A 789 -55.54 -52.50 -31.32
C PHE A 789 -54.55 -53.22 -32.23
N GLU A 790 -55.03 -54.14 -33.07
CA GLU A 790 -54.24 -54.69 -34.16
C GLU A 790 -53.99 -53.62 -35.23
N LYS A 791 -52.79 -53.65 -35.82
CA LYS A 791 -52.38 -52.69 -36.84
C LYS A 791 -53.18 -52.96 -38.13
N GLN A 792 -54.04 -52.04 -38.52
CA GLN A 792 -54.92 -52.14 -39.69
C GLN A 792 -54.54 -51.11 -40.77
N ASP A 793 -54.73 -51.49 -42.04
CA ASP A 793 -54.47 -50.63 -43.20
C ASP A 793 -55.58 -49.57 -43.38
N ALA A 794 -55.23 -48.45 -43.99
CA ALA A 794 -56.08 -47.26 -44.03
C ALA A 794 -57.44 -47.48 -44.70
N GLU A 795 -57.53 -48.38 -45.69
CA GLU A 795 -58.76 -48.71 -46.42
C GLU A 795 -59.72 -49.56 -45.58
N THR A 796 -59.20 -50.46 -44.74
CA THR A 796 -60.00 -51.31 -43.83
C THR A 796 -60.64 -50.50 -42.71
N ILE A 797 -60.03 -49.37 -42.33
CA ILE A 797 -60.51 -48.47 -41.27
C ILE A 797 -61.73 -47.65 -41.72
N GLU A 798 -61.86 -47.33 -43.02
CA GLU A 798 -62.99 -46.56 -43.55
C GLU A 798 -64.27 -47.39 -43.76
N GLN A 799 -64.15 -48.72 -43.85
CA GLN A 799 -65.28 -49.64 -44.09
C GLN A 799 -65.88 -50.28 -42.83
N ALA A 800 -65.26 -50.13 -41.66
CA ALA A 800 -65.76 -50.71 -40.42
C ALA A 800 -66.94 -49.89 -39.85
N GLN A 801 -68.16 -50.34 -40.11
CA GLN A 801 -69.40 -49.64 -39.74
C GLN A 801 -69.97 -50.05 -38.36
N ASP A 802 -69.27 -50.90 -37.60
CA ASP A 802 -69.71 -51.30 -36.26
C ASP A 802 -68.56 -51.19 -35.25
N VAL A 803 -68.80 -50.42 -34.20
CA VAL A 803 -67.78 -49.90 -33.27
C VAL A 803 -67.72 -50.83 -32.06
N GLY A 804 -66.77 -51.76 -32.08
CA GLY A 804 -66.44 -52.61 -30.94
C GLY A 804 -65.93 -51.80 -29.74
N ASP A 805 -66.59 -52.02 -28.59
CA ASP A 805 -66.25 -51.58 -27.23
C ASP A 805 -65.70 -50.14 -27.08
N THR A 806 -66.50 -49.16 -27.55
CA THR A 806 -66.31 -47.70 -27.35
C THR A 806 -65.96 -47.32 -25.90
N SER A 807 -66.45 -48.09 -24.93
CA SER A 807 -66.24 -47.85 -23.50
C SER A 807 -64.75 -47.87 -23.10
N ARG A 808 -63.95 -48.78 -23.65
CA ARG A 808 -62.52 -48.95 -23.28
C ARG A 808 -61.63 -47.87 -23.87
N VAL A 809 -61.92 -47.44 -25.10
CA VAL A 809 -61.18 -46.37 -25.78
C VAL A 809 -61.50 -45.02 -25.13
N ALA A 810 -62.78 -44.76 -24.87
CA ALA A 810 -63.23 -43.57 -24.18
C ALA A 810 -62.64 -43.50 -22.77
N ALA A 811 -62.61 -44.62 -22.03
CA ALA A 811 -61.98 -44.69 -20.72
C ALA A 811 -60.46 -44.45 -20.78
N SER A 812 -59.76 -45.01 -21.77
CA SER A 812 -58.32 -44.78 -21.98
C SER A 812 -58.02 -43.31 -22.32
N PHE A 813 -58.84 -42.70 -23.17
CA PHE A 813 -58.73 -41.27 -23.46
C PHE A 813 -58.98 -40.41 -22.21
N ALA A 814 -60.01 -40.74 -21.42
CA ALA A 814 -60.29 -40.08 -20.16
C ALA A 814 -59.13 -40.22 -19.16
N ASN A 815 -58.50 -41.40 -19.07
CA ASN A 815 -57.28 -41.61 -18.27
C ASN A 815 -56.14 -40.69 -18.70
N MET A 816 -55.90 -40.55 -20.00
CA MET A 816 -54.86 -39.67 -20.53
C MET A 816 -55.14 -38.20 -20.22
N VAL A 817 -56.39 -37.76 -20.37
CA VAL A 817 -56.81 -36.38 -20.07
C VAL A 817 -56.70 -36.11 -18.56
N ALA A 818 -57.16 -37.02 -17.72
CA ALA A 818 -57.03 -36.91 -16.26
C ALA A 818 -55.56 -36.87 -15.81
N ALA A 819 -54.72 -37.74 -16.36
CA ALA A 819 -53.29 -37.75 -16.09
C ALA A 819 -52.63 -36.42 -16.52
N TYR A 820 -53.01 -35.89 -17.68
CA TYR A 820 -52.50 -34.61 -18.17
C TYR A 820 -52.91 -33.43 -17.28
N ILE A 821 -54.18 -33.38 -16.85
CA ILE A 821 -54.68 -32.36 -15.93
C ILE A 821 -53.92 -32.42 -14.61
N LEU A 822 -53.69 -33.62 -14.07
CA LEU A 822 -52.95 -33.78 -12.82
C LEU A 822 -51.48 -33.38 -12.95
N VAL A 823 -50.80 -33.77 -14.03
CA VAL A 823 -49.41 -33.36 -14.33
C VAL A 823 -49.30 -31.85 -14.52
N LYS A 824 -50.35 -31.19 -15.04
CA LYS A 824 -50.45 -29.73 -15.10
C LYS A 824 -50.72 -29.08 -13.74
N ALA A 825 -51.58 -29.68 -12.91
CA ALA A 825 -51.82 -29.20 -11.56
C ALA A 825 -50.53 -29.22 -10.71
N LEU A 826 -49.62 -30.17 -10.98
CA LEU A 826 -48.33 -30.32 -10.30
C LEU A 826 -47.20 -29.45 -10.87
N ILE A 827 -47.47 -28.50 -11.78
CA ILE A 827 -46.43 -27.62 -12.37
C ILE A 827 -45.52 -26.95 -11.31
N PRO A 828 -46.03 -26.35 -10.22
CA PRO A 828 -45.16 -25.70 -9.23
C PRO A 828 -44.18 -26.67 -8.56
N LEU A 829 -44.67 -27.87 -8.22
CA LEU A 829 -43.87 -28.92 -7.60
C LEU A 829 -42.81 -29.47 -8.57
N ARG A 830 -43.19 -29.65 -9.84
CA ARG A 830 -42.29 -30.09 -10.92
C ARG A 830 -41.18 -29.09 -11.18
N ILE A 831 -41.49 -27.80 -11.28
CA ILE A 831 -40.49 -26.74 -11.43
C ILE A 831 -39.53 -26.74 -10.23
N GLY A 832 -40.06 -26.87 -9.00
CA GLY A 832 -39.25 -26.98 -7.79
C GLY A 832 -38.28 -28.17 -7.83
N ALA A 833 -38.77 -29.36 -8.20
CA ALA A 833 -37.96 -30.56 -8.33
C ALA A 833 -36.89 -30.44 -9.42
N SER A 834 -37.23 -29.90 -10.60
CA SER A 834 -36.27 -29.68 -11.69
C SER A 834 -35.19 -28.67 -11.30
N VAL A 835 -35.51 -27.61 -10.55
CA VAL A 835 -34.51 -26.65 -10.05
C VAL A 835 -33.57 -27.31 -9.02
N ALA A 836 -34.10 -28.10 -8.10
CA ALA A 836 -33.30 -28.77 -7.08
C ALA A 836 -32.33 -29.81 -7.69
N LEU A 837 -32.79 -30.54 -8.71
CA LEU A 837 -32.02 -31.61 -9.35
C LEU A 837 -31.11 -31.14 -10.50
N ALA A 838 -31.27 -29.91 -10.99
CA ALA A 838 -30.50 -29.39 -12.13
C ALA A 838 -28.98 -29.38 -11.90
N ALA A 839 -28.54 -28.98 -10.71
CA ALA A 839 -27.11 -28.94 -10.38
C ALA A 839 -26.47 -30.34 -10.29
N PRO A 840 -27.02 -31.30 -9.51
CA PRO A 840 -26.47 -32.66 -9.47
C PRO A 840 -26.55 -33.37 -10.83
N PHE A 841 -27.63 -33.19 -11.60
CA PHE A 841 -27.76 -33.76 -12.93
C PHE A 841 -26.72 -33.18 -13.92
N SER A 842 -26.44 -31.88 -13.86
CA SER A 842 -25.42 -31.24 -14.70
C SER A 842 -24.03 -31.84 -14.46
N ARG A 843 -23.66 -32.06 -13.19
CA ARG A 843 -22.33 -32.62 -12.82
C ARG A 843 -22.18 -34.08 -13.22
N THR A 844 -23.23 -34.86 -13.02
CA THR A 844 -23.18 -36.32 -13.18
C THR A 844 -23.39 -36.78 -14.61
N VAL A 845 -24.23 -36.08 -15.38
CA VAL A 845 -24.64 -36.51 -16.72
C VAL A 845 -24.03 -35.62 -17.81
N LEU A 846 -24.29 -34.31 -17.77
CA LEU A 846 -23.95 -33.42 -18.90
C LEU A 846 -22.47 -33.03 -18.99
N GLU A 847 -21.78 -32.80 -17.87
CA GLU A 847 -20.35 -32.43 -17.88
C GLU A 847 -19.44 -33.55 -18.42
N PRO A 848 -19.61 -34.84 -18.04
CA PRO A 848 -18.87 -35.94 -18.64
C PRO A 848 -19.16 -36.09 -20.15
N LEU A 849 -20.42 -35.96 -20.57
CA LEU A 849 -20.83 -35.99 -21.98
C LEU A 849 -20.18 -34.87 -22.81
N LYS A 850 -20.03 -33.66 -22.23
CA LYS A 850 -19.32 -32.53 -22.84
C LYS A 850 -17.82 -32.83 -23.02
N GLY A 851 -17.22 -33.57 -22.10
CA GLY A 851 -15.83 -34.03 -22.18
C GLY A 851 -15.59 -35.10 -23.26
N VAL A 852 -16.55 -36.00 -23.46
CA VAL A 852 -16.50 -37.04 -24.50
C VAL A 852 -16.74 -36.46 -25.89
N THR A 853 -17.75 -35.59 -26.04
CA THR A 853 -18.04 -34.91 -27.33
C THR A 853 -16.89 -34.03 -27.80
N ARG A 854 -16.23 -33.27 -26.90
CA ARG A 854 -15.01 -32.52 -27.24
C ARG A 854 -13.86 -33.42 -27.72
N ARG A 855 -13.71 -34.62 -27.17
CA ARG A 855 -12.69 -35.60 -27.62
C ARG A 855 -13.01 -36.15 -29.01
N ILE A 856 -14.29 -36.39 -29.31
CA ILE A 856 -14.75 -36.87 -30.63
C ILE A 856 -14.58 -35.78 -31.70
N PHE A 857 -14.95 -34.53 -31.40
CA PHE A 857 -14.81 -33.43 -32.36
C PHE A 857 -13.36 -32.99 -32.58
N ARG A 858 -12.47 -33.13 -31.58
CA ARG A 858 -11.01 -32.90 -31.79
C ARG A 858 -10.36 -33.91 -32.72
N ARG A 859 -10.86 -35.15 -32.79
CA ARG A 859 -10.34 -36.17 -33.73
C ARG A 859 -10.72 -35.92 -35.20
N ARG A 860 -11.66 -35.02 -35.48
CA ARG A 860 -12.08 -34.66 -36.85
C ARG A 860 -11.37 -33.45 -37.43
N ALA A 861 -10.60 -32.71 -36.63
CA ALA A 861 -9.86 -31.54 -37.08
C ALA A 861 -8.36 -31.88 -37.24
N THR A 862 -8.02 -32.69 -38.24
CA THR A 862 -6.67 -32.70 -38.82
C THR A 862 -6.54 -31.49 -39.75
N PRO A 863 -5.45 -30.71 -39.68
CA PRO A 863 -5.26 -29.55 -40.55
C PRO A 863 -4.90 -30.02 -41.96
N THR A 864 -5.73 -29.72 -42.94
CA THR A 864 -5.33 -29.72 -44.34
C THR A 864 -4.34 -28.58 -44.55
N ARG A 865 -3.10 -28.94 -44.90
CA ARG A 865 -2.05 -28.06 -45.40
C ARG A 865 -2.54 -27.31 -46.65
N ALA A 866 -2.58 -25.99 -46.58
CA ALA A 866 -2.45 -25.05 -47.70
C ALA A 866 -1.95 -23.73 -47.13
#